data_AF-A0AAD7TVE0-F1
#
_entry.id   AF-A0AAD7TVE0-F1
#
_cell.length_a   1.000
_cell.length_b   1.000
_cell.length_c   1.000
_cell.angle_alpha   90.00
_cell.angle_beta   90.00
_cell.angle_gamma   90.00
#
_symmetry.space_group_name_H-M   'P 1'
#
loop_
_entity.id
_entity.type
_entity.pdbx_description
1 polymer ?
#
loop_
_entity_poly.entity_id
_entity_poly.type
_entity_poly.pdbx_seq_one_letter_code
_entity_poly.pdbx_strand_id
1 'polypeptide(L)'
;MDEFTQGSYSLQARTRIRKTSFNSQTSAQTAPVNWTQRATTPVLRHRPSAASIRSDVSETDRSEIVAPVPRRHHILQTSESRHWLGTPPLSPHSRPTSPLTPLASSPTRRRLHPTLSFSSLGVQDAKRTVSASHSATHPLHKERRTDDDEGMAKRLLRWMHHENMKAWVIPCLVLASLWVKWAVGLGSYSGQGTPPMYGDYEAQRHWMELTIHLPTRQWYTYDLQYWGLDYPPLTAHISWICGVIGAWIDPTWFALDKSRGIETPGSKVYMRFTVLALDTLIYVPALYMFTKELALATLLFQPALLLIDFGHFQYNSIMLGLTLLSANFFAIEQDLLGAVCFVLSLGFKQMALYYAPAIGAYLLAKCLYLGPTEGTRLFIRLALVTVASFVVLFLPFLPPLAPVSGILDPITRIFPFNRGLFEDKVANFWCASNVVLKWRYLASQGVLVKLSAALTALGFLPAVVTLLYSAYKLHIQAASRDTKAEPAQPTPLLPLLPYALLTSSLSFFLFSFQVHEKTILVPLLPMTLLLSGSSPDEQTYEMGMLMNNVAVFSMWPLLKKDGLGVQYIALLVLWNRLVGYNPFSLTRRSWLHMLSFTIYVACVVLHTAELLFKPPARLPDLFPVLNVLVSTPVFALVWLWSIKRGVEVSWALGGLGSRSSTKAPQGALPLKKSVPFPSENRSDAVAGDGDAPKDPLSGLRGSALRHVSREKLCQAALDITIVAFGIRTGYLFDAFAIRDRRISLKDVLVEYLAVLRKADRRFENAVIVYEPHAEQLFFVNTQRLRDLLSFEEPPRSTTSTEAPSVIYIALDGSQAQVTEPPAMVKSLMHTVTARTEDGQAPPMISLIHEGHVQDIGSLVAFAACLLDFPVAYVPTSGGDTAYLAGVPLDVYECSLVIDNDTDALRPYELPRRHTVTKFSCPQHVAQRITALSPETMAHNLRTRLEVRLQAAGFPGRVVVKHSTETLDRVAL
;
A
#
# COMPACT_ATOMS: atom_id res chain seq x y z
N MET A 1 42.56 42.50 -19.96
CA MET A 1 42.43 43.91 -20.36
C MET A 1 41.08 44.49 -19.94
N ASP A 2 40.92 45.05 -18.74
CA ASP A 2 41.46 44.69 -17.40
C ASP A 2 40.59 45.36 -16.33
N GLU A 3 40.60 44.83 -15.10
CA GLU A 3 39.87 45.36 -13.94
C GLU A 3 40.60 46.54 -13.29
N PHE A 4 39.90 47.53 -12.72
CA PHE A 4 40.33 48.43 -11.61
C PHE A 4 39.08 49.27 -11.16
N THR A 5 38.74 49.55 -9.89
CA THR A 5 39.13 48.99 -8.57
C THR A 5 38.15 49.39 -7.45
N GLN A 6 37.94 48.45 -6.51
CA GLN A 6 37.89 48.57 -5.03
C GLN A 6 37.67 49.91 -4.27
N GLY A 7 36.83 49.83 -3.22
CA GLY A 7 37.07 50.38 -1.87
C GLY A 7 36.55 51.79 -1.54
N SER A 8 36.32 52.18 -0.27
CA SER A 8 36.22 51.45 1.02
C SER A 8 35.79 52.42 2.17
N TYR A 9 35.78 51.94 3.43
CA TYR A 9 35.75 52.70 4.71
C TYR A 9 34.43 53.05 5.44
N SER A 10 34.63 53.33 6.74
CA SER A 10 33.71 53.72 7.81
C SER A 10 34.56 54.51 8.87
N LEU A 11 34.21 54.81 10.12
CA LEU A 11 33.20 54.33 11.09
C LEU A 11 33.04 55.43 12.18
N GLN A 12 31.83 55.64 12.71
CA GLN A 12 31.50 56.51 13.89
C GLN A 12 31.77 58.04 13.76
N ALA A 13 31.20 58.95 14.58
CA ALA A 13 29.89 59.05 15.25
C ALA A 13 29.77 60.40 16.03
N ARG A 14 28.60 61.08 16.08
CA ARG A 14 28.01 61.73 17.30
C ARG A 14 26.74 62.60 17.12
N THR A 15 25.70 62.25 17.92
CA THR A 15 24.71 63.10 18.64
C THR A 15 23.71 64.08 17.98
N ARG A 16 22.43 63.86 18.37
CA ARG A 16 21.34 64.81 18.78
C ARG A 16 20.59 65.67 17.75
N ILE A 17 19.27 65.44 17.69
CA ILE A 17 18.17 66.40 18.07
C ILE A 17 16.90 65.57 18.45
N ARG A 18 15.84 66.18 19.03
CA ARG A 18 14.70 65.46 19.69
C ARG A 18 13.36 66.24 19.62
N LYS A 19 12.23 65.52 19.77
CA LYS A 19 10.79 65.93 19.85
C LYS A 19 10.10 65.98 18.46
N THR A 20 8.81 65.65 18.27
CA THR A 20 7.65 65.22 19.14
C THR A 20 7.01 63.93 18.54
N SER A 21 6.41 62.91 19.20
CA SER A 21 5.66 62.67 20.48
C SER A 21 4.13 62.86 20.38
N PHE A 22 3.23 62.00 20.91
CA PHE A 22 3.32 60.69 21.60
C PHE A 22 1.95 59.92 21.61
N ASN A 23 1.80 58.84 22.40
CA ASN A 23 0.69 57.85 22.38
C ASN A 23 -0.48 58.05 23.41
N SER A 24 -1.55 57.26 23.19
CA SER A 24 -2.32 56.41 24.14
C SER A 24 -3.33 56.95 25.19
N GLN A 25 -4.60 56.49 25.03
CA GLN A 25 -5.52 55.80 25.97
C GLN A 25 -6.14 56.44 27.25
N THR A 26 -7.40 56.01 27.49
CA THR A 26 -8.17 55.85 28.76
C THR A 26 -8.61 57.06 29.60
N SER A 27 -9.93 57.15 29.90
CA SER A 27 -10.48 56.95 31.26
C SER A 27 -12.01 57.14 31.38
N ALA A 28 -12.54 56.76 32.55
CA ALA A 28 -13.76 57.26 33.23
C ALA A 28 -15.18 56.77 32.82
N GLN A 29 -16.11 56.93 33.77
CA GLN A 29 -17.49 56.41 33.82
C GLN A 29 -18.47 57.56 34.08
N THR A 30 -19.73 57.45 33.62
CA THR A 30 -20.96 57.78 34.40
C THR A 30 -22.24 57.40 33.62
N ALA A 31 -23.36 57.31 34.34
CA ALA A 31 -24.73 57.06 33.85
C ALA A 31 -25.63 58.26 34.33
N PRO A 32 -26.98 58.35 34.14
CA PRO A 32 -27.96 57.26 33.94
C PRO A 32 -29.22 57.57 33.06
N VAL A 33 -30.23 56.66 33.08
CA VAL A 33 -31.71 56.94 32.98
C VAL A 33 -32.27 57.41 31.60
N ASN A 34 -33.40 56.93 31.03
CA ASN A 34 -34.43 55.94 31.40
C ASN A 34 -35.11 55.29 30.15
N TRP A 35 -35.69 54.07 30.31
CA TRP A 35 -36.93 53.44 29.76
C TRP A 35 -37.58 53.94 28.42
N THR A 36 -38.22 53.12 27.56
CA THR A 36 -39.19 52.02 27.85
C THR A 36 -39.26 50.85 26.85
N GLN A 37 -39.35 49.63 27.40
CA GLN A 37 -40.26 48.49 27.10
C GLN A 37 -40.78 48.08 25.68
N ARG A 38 -40.73 46.74 25.47
CA ARG A 38 -41.78 45.81 24.95
C ARG A 38 -42.22 45.80 23.46
N ALA A 39 -41.71 44.77 22.77
CA ALA A 39 -42.45 43.54 22.37
C ALA A 39 -43.56 43.54 21.26
N THR A 40 -43.92 42.30 20.89
CA THR A 40 -45.04 41.84 20.04
C THR A 40 -45.01 42.10 18.53
N THR A 41 -45.30 41.02 17.78
CA THR A 41 -45.68 41.02 16.36
C THR A 41 -47.10 41.58 16.18
N PRO A 42 -47.49 41.98 14.95
CA PRO A 42 -48.44 41.12 14.25
C PRO A 42 -48.23 41.00 12.73
N VAL A 43 -48.99 40.08 12.13
CA VAL A 43 -49.14 39.83 10.69
C VAL A 43 -50.14 40.79 10.06
N LEU A 44 -49.92 41.25 8.83
CA LEU A 44 -50.98 41.32 7.80
C LEU A 44 -50.47 41.50 6.36
N ARG A 45 -51.36 41.19 5.40
CA ARG A 45 -51.12 41.21 3.95
C ARG A 45 -51.43 42.59 3.37
N HIS A 46 -50.81 42.93 2.23
CA HIS A 46 -51.52 43.68 1.19
C HIS A 46 -51.21 43.16 -0.23
N ARG A 47 -52.28 43.00 -1.00
CA ARG A 47 -52.38 43.05 -2.47
C ARG A 47 -53.45 44.14 -2.75
N PRO A 48 -53.50 44.80 -3.92
CA PRO A 48 -54.11 44.16 -5.10
C PRO A 48 -53.60 44.65 -6.48
N SER A 49 -54.19 44.10 -7.57
CA SER A 49 -54.62 44.72 -8.86
C SER A 49 -53.79 45.81 -9.58
N ALA A 50 -53.73 45.90 -10.92
CA ALA A 50 -54.29 45.11 -12.04
C ALA A 50 -53.63 45.52 -13.39
N ALA A 51 -54.32 45.31 -14.53
CA ALA A 51 -53.89 45.46 -15.94
C ALA A 51 -52.90 44.39 -16.44
N SER A 52 -53.16 43.51 -17.41
CA SER A 52 -54.19 43.28 -18.47
C SER A 52 -53.91 43.86 -19.87
N ILE A 53 -53.42 43.00 -20.77
CA ILE A 53 -53.66 43.03 -22.23
C ILE A 53 -53.99 41.58 -22.66
N ARG A 54 -54.85 41.42 -23.68
CA ARG A 54 -55.32 40.16 -24.28
C ARG A 54 -55.11 40.19 -25.80
N SER A 55 -55.18 39.01 -26.44
CA SER A 55 -55.42 38.86 -27.88
C SER A 55 -55.98 37.45 -28.15
N ASP A 56 -57.19 37.37 -28.71
CA ASP A 56 -58.04 36.17 -28.84
C ASP A 56 -58.75 36.19 -30.22
N VAL A 57 -59.29 35.11 -30.85
CA VAL A 57 -59.35 33.66 -30.54
C VAL A 57 -59.68 32.84 -31.82
N SER A 58 -59.30 31.55 -31.89
CA SER A 58 -59.94 30.49 -32.73
C SER A 58 -59.41 29.10 -32.32
N GLU A 59 -60.16 28.06 -31.88
CA GLU A 59 -61.42 27.43 -32.37
C GLU A 59 -61.23 26.60 -33.67
N THR A 60 -61.70 25.34 -33.82
CA THR A 60 -62.45 24.34 -32.97
C THR A 60 -61.78 22.93 -33.09
N ASP A 61 -62.25 21.76 -32.61
CA ASP A 61 -63.42 21.30 -31.81
C ASP A 61 -63.10 19.96 -31.05
N ARG A 62 -64.05 19.50 -30.21
CA ARG A 62 -64.39 18.13 -29.75
C ARG A 62 -63.38 16.95 -29.81
N SER A 63 -63.19 16.34 -28.63
CA SER A 63 -63.97 15.12 -28.27
C SER A 63 -64.04 14.92 -26.75
N GLU A 64 -65.20 14.50 -26.23
CA GLU A 64 -65.43 14.24 -24.79
C GLU A 64 -64.86 12.89 -24.31
N ILE A 65 -64.67 12.73 -22.99
CA ILE A 65 -65.28 11.63 -22.21
C ILE A 65 -65.16 11.91 -20.70
N VAL A 66 -66.22 11.60 -19.94
CA VAL A 66 -66.34 11.85 -18.50
C VAL A 66 -65.71 10.71 -17.68
N ALA A 67 -65.05 11.04 -16.58
CA ALA A 67 -64.46 10.07 -15.65
C ALA A 67 -65.45 9.60 -14.55
N PRO A 68 -65.59 8.28 -14.31
CA PRO A 68 -66.28 7.74 -13.14
C PRO A 68 -65.32 7.07 -12.11
N VAL A 69 -65.70 7.15 -10.84
CA VAL A 69 -64.96 6.72 -9.64
C VAL A 69 -64.73 5.19 -9.57
N PRO A 70 -63.51 4.70 -9.28
CA PRO A 70 -63.28 3.33 -8.80
C PRO A 70 -63.54 3.21 -7.28
N ARG A 71 -64.39 2.26 -6.89
CA ARG A 71 -64.62 1.92 -5.46
C ARG A 71 -63.46 1.08 -4.90
N ARG A 72 -63.24 1.14 -3.57
CA ARG A 72 -62.38 0.17 -2.85
C ARG A 72 -63.04 -1.22 -2.85
N HIS A 73 -62.24 -2.29 -2.94
CA HIS A 73 -62.45 -3.54 -2.18
C HIS A 73 -61.09 -4.22 -1.90
N HIS A 74 -61.07 -5.15 -0.94
CA HIS A 74 -59.86 -5.79 -0.39
C HIS A 74 -59.62 -7.20 -0.95
N ILE A 75 -58.35 -7.61 -1.02
CA ILE A 75 -57.74 -8.93 -0.68
C ILE A 75 -56.22 -8.75 -0.93
N LEU A 76 -55.31 -8.78 0.04
CA LEU A 76 -54.87 -9.83 1.00
C LEU A 76 -53.85 -10.85 0.45
N GLN A 77 -52.61 -10.68 0.90
CA GLN A 77 -51.55 -11.66 1.21
C GLN A 77 -51.38 -12.95 0.36
N THR A 78 -50.27 -12.99 -0.39
CA THR A 78 -49.26 -14.08 -0.38
C THR A 78 -47.88 -13.41 -0.45
N SER A 79 -46.82 -13.62 0.35
CA SER A 79 -46.29 -14.73 1.16
C SER A 79 -45.63 -15.88 0.38
N GLU A 80 -44.30 -15.79 0.20
CA GLU A 80 -43.35 -16.83 0.63
C GLU A 80 -41.88 -16.36 0.59
N SER A 81 -40.99 -17.13 1.24
CA SER A 81 -39.51 -17.04 1.27
C SER A 81 -38.81 -15.66 1.44
N ARG A 82 -38.34 -15.38 2.66
CA ARG A 82 -37.21 -14.45 2.96
C ARG A 82 -36.26 -15.13 3.94
N HIS A 83 -34.97 -15.34 3.60
CA HIS A 83 -34.05 -16.00 4.56
C HIS A 83 -32.52 -15.82 4.38
N TRP A 84 -32.02 -14.81 3.64
CA TRP A 84 -30.64 -14.84 3.10
C TRP A 84 -29.66 -13.72 3.48
N LEU A 85 -30.02 -12.77 4.35
CA LEU A 85 -29.09 -11.72 4.84
C LEU A 85 -29.01 -11.59 6.39
N GLY A 86 -29.81 -12.36 7.14
CA GLY A 86 -29.78 -12.38 8.60
C GLY A 86 -29.38 -13.75 9.16
N THR A 87 -28.67 -13.77 10.29
CA THR A 87 -28.39 -15.01 11.03
C THR A 87 -29.69 -15.58 11.63
N PRO A 88 -29.96 -16.89 11.52
CA PRO A 88 -31.18 -17.49 12.07
C PRO A 88 -31.20 -17.43 13.61
N PRO A 89 -32.37 -17.17 14.24
CA PRO A 89 -32.51 -17.22 15.69
C PRO A 89 -32.47 -18.65 16.22
N LEU A 90 -32.03 -18.82 17.48
CA LEU A 90 -32.12 -20.08 18.21
C LEU A 90 -33.57 -20.33 18.64
N SER A 91 -34.11 -21.49 18.31
CA SER A 91 -35.53 -21.85 18.52
C SER A 91 -35.89 -22.11 19.98
N PRO A 92 -37.15 -21.82 20.36
CA PRO A 92 -37.87 -22.70 21.27
C PRO A 92 -39.26 -23.16 20.74
N HIS A 93 -39.47 -24.48 20.77
CA HIS A 93 -40.77 -25.20 20.72
C HIS A 93 -41.65 -25.08 19.45
N SER A 94 -42.77 -25.82 19.43
CA SER A 94 -43.30 -26.47 18.20
C SER A 94 -44.80 -26.85 18.25
N ARG A 95 -45.33 -27.35 17.10
CA ARG A 95 -46.66 -27.97 16.79
C ARG A 95 -47.70 -27.05 16.11
N PRO A 96 -48.69 -27.59 15.35
CA PRO A 96 -48.64 -28.76 14.46
C PRO A 96 -49.37 -28.51 13.08
N THR A 97 -49.59 -29.59 12.31
CA THR A 97 -50.05 -29.64 10.90
C THR A 97 -51.57 -29.80 10.67
N SER A 98 -52.06 -29.47 9.46
CA SER A 98 -53.23 -30.10 8.79
C SER A 98 -53.28 -29.77 7.27
N PRO A 99 -54.03 -30.50 6.39
CA PRO A 99 -53.60 -30.69 4.98
C PRO A 99 -54.65 -30.51 3.84
N LEU A 100 -54.14 -30.54 2.58
CA LEU A 100 -54.73 -31.02 1.30
C LEU A 100 -55.98 -30.36 0.65
N THR A 101 -55.84 -29.91 -0.62
CA THR A 101 -56.61 -30.41 -1.80
C THR A 101 -56.08 -29.82 -3.15
N PRO A 102 -56.38 -30.41 -4.35
CA PRO A 102 -55.76 -30.05 -5.66
C PRO A 102 -56.75 -29.50 -6.74
N LEU A 103 -56.33 -29.49 -8.03
CA LEU A 103 -57.00 -29.07 -9.30
C LEU A 103 -56.81 -27.57 -9.67
N ALA A 104 -56.74 -27.11 -10.93
CA ALA A 104 -56.78 -27.76 -12.27
C ALA A 104 -55.79 -27.06 -13.28
N SER A 105 -55.96 -27.24 -14.60
CA SER A 105 -54.92 -27.02 -15.64
C SER A 105 -55.23 -26.01 -16.77
N SER A 106 -54.23 -25.80 -17.66
CA SER A 106 -54.31 -25.22 -19.03
C SER A 106 -54.08 -23.68 -19.14
N PRO A 107 -53.78 -23.09 -20.33
CA PRO A 107 -52.37 -22.81 -20.64
C PRO A 107 -52.03 -21.43 -21.27
N THR A 108 -50.72 -21.20 -21.45
CA THR A 108 -50.09 -20.27 -22.42
C THR A 108 -50.43 -18.77 -22.38
N ARG A 109 -49.51 -17.97 -21.82
CA ARG A 109 -48.91 -16.82 -22.54
C ARG A 109 -47.57 -16.42 -21.91
N ARG A 110 -46.49 -16.38 -22.72
CA ARG A 110 -45.19 -15.85 -22.27
C ARG A 110 -45.33 -14.36 -21.95
N ARG A 111 -45.24 -13.98 -20.67
CA ARG A 111 -44.86 -12.63 -20.24
C ARG A 111 -43.45 -12.69 -19.66
N LEU A 112 -42.67 -11.63 -19.89
CA LEU A 112 -41.38 -11.44 -19.24
C LEU A 112 -41.61 -11.30 -17.74
N HIS A 113 -40.92 -12.12 -16.94
CA HIS A 113 -40.95 -12.00 -15.48
C HIS A 113 -40.15 -10.78 -15.01
N PRO A 114 -40.52 -10.15 -13.87
CA PRO A 114 -39.85 -8.95 -13.38
C PRO A 114 -38.39 -9.24 -12.97
N THR A 115 -37.53 -8.26 -13.20
CA THR A 115 -36.09 -8.33 -12.92
C THR A 115 -35.78 -8.46 -11.44
N LEU A 116 -35.07 -9.51 -11.05
CA LEU A 116 -34.38 -9.57 -9.76
C LEU A 116 -33.12 -8.69 -9.83
N SER A 117 -32.87 -7.89 -8.79
CA SER A 117 -31.68 -7.06 -8.62
C SER A 117 -31.17 -7.25 -7.19
N PHE A 118 -29.86 -7.13 -6.97
CA PHE A 118 -29.19 -7.52 -5.73
C PHE A 118 -29.80 -6.86 -4.47
N SER A 119 -30.36 -5.65 -4.61
CA SER A 119 -30.98 -4.89 -3.52
C SER A 119 -32.49 -5.06 -3.33
N SER A 120 -33.22 -5.74 -4.23
CA SER A 120 -34.70 -5.79 -4.18
C SER A 120 -35.26 -6.70 -3.07
N LEU A 121 -34.41 -7.18 -2.16
CA LEU A 121 -34.78 -8.00 -0.99
C LEU A 121 -34.80 -7.22 0.33
N GLY A 122 -34.34 -5.97 0.36
CA GLY A 122 -34.05 -5.23 1.62
C GLY A 122 -35.13 -4.28 2.17
N VAL A 123 -36.29 -4.11 1.50
CA VAL A 123 -37.24 -3.03 1.81
C VAL A 123 -38.63 -3.54 2.20
N GLN A 124 -38.80 -3.99 3.45
CA GLN A 124 -40.06 -3.95 4.23
C GLN A 124 -39.92 -4.71 5.58
N ASP A 125 -39.48 -4.05 6.66
CA ASP A 125 -39.58 -4.58 8.04
C ASP A 125 -39.99 -3.51 9.09
N ALA A 126 -40.55 -2.39 8.65
CA ALA A 126 -40.95 -1.28 9.52
C ALA A 126 -42.38 -1.37 10.11
N LYS A 127 -43.16 -2.44 9.83
CA LYS A 127 -44.57 -2.56 10.25
C LYS A 127 -45.05 -4.00 10.49
N ARG A 128 -44.57 -4.69 11.55
CA ARG A 128 -45.28 -5.88 12.09
C ARG A 128 -45.03 -6.23 13.58
N THR A 129 -44.97 -5.23 14.45
CA THR A 129 -44.75 -5.39 15.91
C THR A 129 -45.79 -4.68 16.80
N VAL A 130 -47.01 -4.44 16.30
CA VAL A 130 -48.15 -3.95 17.12
C VAL A 130 -49.46 -4.63 16.70
N SER A 131 -49.82 -5.77 17.31
CA SER A 131 -51.20 -6.31 17.41
C SER A 131 -51.29 -7.69 18.10
N ALA A 132 -50.87 -7.85 19.36
CA ALA A 132 -51.05 -9.13 20.09
C ALA A 132 -51.05 -9.08 21.64
N SER A 133 -51.39 -7.95 22.28
CA SER A 133 -51.63 -7.93 23.73
C SER A 133 -52.50 -6.74 24.17
N HIS A 134 -53.70 -7.03 24.67
CA HIS A 134 -54.52 -6.09 25.44
C HIS A 134 -54.84 -6.67 26.82
N SER A 135 -54.12 -6.17 27.82
CA SER A 135 -54.55 -6.12 29.22
C SER A 135 -54.14 -4.74 29.76
N ALA A 136 -54.94 -4.18 30.68
CA ALA A 136 -54.98 -2.73 30.86
C ALA A 136 -54.10 -2.21 32.00
N THR A 137 -53.42 -1.07 31.78
CA THR A 137 -53.34 0.08 32.72
C THR A 137 -52.73 1.31 32.04
N HIS A 138 -53.00 2.50 32.60
CA HIS A 138 -52.55 3.84 32.15
C HIS A 138 -51.28 4.30 32.91
N PRO A 139 -50.62 5.44 32.57
CA PRO A 139 -50.58 6.21 31.32
C PRO A 139 -49.15 6.71 30.91
N LEU A 140 -49.08 7.53 29.84
CA LEU A 140 -48.10 8.63 29.63
C LEU A 140 -46.59 8.31 29.66
N HIS A 141 -46.06 7.71 28.58
CA HIS A 141 -44.76 8.14 28.01
C HIS A 141 -44.72 7.83 26.50
N LYS A 142 -45.27 8.73 25.68
CA LYS A 142 -45.33 8.53 24.22
C LYS A 142 -44.00 8.88 23.55
N GLU A 143 -43.65 8.08 22.55
CA GLU A 143 -42.39 8.09 21.82
C GLU A 143 -41.89 9.48 21.42
N ARG A 144 -40.69 9.82 21.90
CA ARG A 144 -39.84 10.87 21.32
C ARG A 144 -38.43 10.32 21.05
N ARG A 145 -38.36 9.20 20.31
CA ARG A 145 -37.12 8.81 19.63
C ARG A 145 -36.80 9.89 18.60
N THR A 146 -35.60 10.44 18.69
CA THR A 146 -35.16 11.63 17.97
C THR A 146 -34.88 11.34 16.49
N ASP A 147 -35.44 12.14 15.58
CA ASP A 147 -35.12 12.11 14.12
C ASP A 147 -33.62 12.39 13.83
N ASP A 148 -32.86 12.87 14.83
CA ASP A 148 -31.43 13.16 14.75
C ASP A 148 -30.57 11.93 14.39
N ASP A 149 -30.91 10.75 14.93
CA ASP A 149 -30.16 9.48 14.75
C ASP A 149 -30.28 8.88 13.33
N GLU A 150 -31.13 9.43 12.46
CA GLU A 150 -31.31 8.90 11.10
C GLU A 150 -30.37 9.54 10.07
N GLY A 151 -29.86 8.75 9.12
CA GLY A 151 -28.93 9.25 8.10
C GLY A 151 -29.51 10.35 7.21
N MET A 152 -28.67 11.32 6.80
CA MET A 152 -29.11 12.43 5.95
C MET A 152 -29.68 11.93 4.61
N ALA A 153 -29.12 10.88 4.01
CA ALA A 153 -29.70 10.25 2.82
C ALA A 153 -31.08 9.64 3.10
N LYS A 154 -31.27 8.97 4.25
CA LYS A 154 -32.57 8.42 4.64
C LYS A 154 -33.62 9.52 4.82
N ARG A 155 -33.29 10.62 5.50
CA ARG A 155 -34.18 11.79 5.65
C ARG A 155 -34.56 12.40 4.29
N LEU A 156 -33.58 12.60 3.39
CA LEU A 156 -33.82 13.10 2.04
C LEU A 156 -34.72 12.15 1.22
N LEU A 157 -34.46 10.85 1.26
CA LEU A 157 -35.26 9.81 0.59
C LEU A 157 -36.69 9.76 1.13
N ARG A 158 -36.87 9.76 2.47
CA ARG A 158 -38.19 9.82 3.11
C ARG A 158 -38.98 11.06 2.63
N TRP A 159 -38.34 12.22 2.56
CA TRP A 159 -38.96 13.45 2.08
C TRP A 159 -39.30 13.40 0.58
N MET A 160 -38.37 13.01 -0.29
CA MET A 160 -38.67 12.85 -1.73
C MET A 160 -39.77 11.81 -1.99
N HIS A 161 -39.89 10.79 -1.16
CA HIS A 161 -40.96 9.79 -1.24
C HIS A 161 -42.30 10.30 -0.73
N HIS A 162 -42.31 11.26 0.21
CA HIS A 162 -43.51 11.95 0.68
C HIS A 162 -44.05 12.92 -0.39
N GLU A 163 -43.17 13.72 -1.00
CA GLU A 163 -43.50 14.64 -2.10
C GLU A 163 -43.74 13.93 -3.45
N ASN A 164 -43.90 12.60 -3.45
CA ASN A 164 -44.08 11.74 -4.64
C ASN A 164 -42.97 11.81 -5.71
N MET A 165 -41.83 12.46 -5.44
CA MET A 165 -40.69 12.65 -6.35
C MET A 165 -39.81 11.42 -6.56
N LYS A 166 -40.38 10.20 -6.47
CA LYS A 166 -39.63 8.93 -6.54
C LYS A 166 -38.79 8.76 -7.80
N ALA A 167 -39.32 9.20 -8.95
CA ALA A 167 -38.59 9.16 -10.22
C ALA A 167 -37.34 10.05 -10.24
N TRP A 168 -37.33 11.13 -9.46
CA TRP A 168 -36.22 12.09 -9.38
C TRP A 168 -35.13 11.69 -8.40
N VAL A 169 -35.36 10.70 -7.53
CA VAL A 169 -34.38 10.24 -6.52
C VAL A 169 -33.04 9.87 -7.15
N ILE A 170 -33.04 9.00 -8.17
CA ILE A 170 -31.81 8.52 -8.81
C ILE A 170 -31.12 9.64 -9.62
N PRO A 171 -31.82 10.40 -10.50
CA PRO A 171 -31.24 11.59 -11.14
C PRO A 171 -30.61 12.58 -10.15
N CYS A 172 -31.30 12.94 -9.06
CA CYS A 172 -30.77 13.88 -8.07
C CYS A 172 -29.56 13.33 -7.30
N LEU A 173 -29.54 12.04 -6.95
CA LEU A 173 -28.39 11.39 -6.32
C LEU A 173 -27.16 11.34 -7.26
N VAL A 174 -27.37 11.06 -8.54
CA VAL A 174 -26.29 11.09 -9.54
C VAL A 174 -25.79 12.52 -9.73
N LEU A 175 -26.66 13.50 -9.98
CA LEU A 175 -26.27 14.90 -10.13
C LEU A 175 -25.51 15.45 -8.90
N ALA A 176 -25.94 15.09 -7.68
CA ALA A 176 -25.24 15.46 -6.45
C ALA A 176 -23.87 14.77 -6.33
N SER A 177 -23.74 13.50 -6.77
CA SER A 177 -22.45 12.80 -6.83
C SER A 177 -21.51 13.47 -7.83
N LEU A 178 -21.99 13.80 -9.05
CA LEU A 178 -21.21 14.52 -10.06
C LEU A 178 -20.73 15.88 -9.56
N TRP A 179 -21.60 16.65 -8.88
CA TRP A 179 -21.23 17.95 -8.33
C TRP A 179 -20.16 17.85 -7.23
N VAL A 180 -20.27 16.87 -6.31
CA VAL A 180 -19.26 16.64 -5.28
C VAL A 180 -17.93 16.15 -5.89
N LYS A 181 -17.97 15.24 -6.87
CA LYS A 181 -16.78 14.78 -7.60
C LYS A 181 -16.07 15.94 -8.31
N TRP A 182 -16.82 16.82 -8.97
CA TRP A 182 -16.29 18.03 -9.59
C TRP A 182 -15.69 19.01 -8.57
N ALA A 183 -16.35 19.23 -7.43
CA ALA A 183 -15.88 20.10 -6.36
C ALA A 183 -14.57 19.59 -5.72
N VAL A 184 -14.39 18.28 -5.58
CA VAL A 184 -13.10 17.67 -5.16
C VAL A 184 -12.01 17.98 -6.19
N GLY A 185 -12.33 17.88 -7.48
CA GLY A 185 -11.41 18.14 -8.60
C GLY A 185 -10.87 19.58 -8.70
N LEU A 186 -11.48 20.55 -8.02
CA LEU A 186 -10.96 21.91 -7.88
C LEU A 186 -9.64 21.96 -7.09
N GLY A 187 -9.37 20.95 -6.25
CA GLY A 187 -8.11 20.82 -5.51
C GLY A 187 -6.89 20.57 -6.40
N SER A 188 -5.72 20.53 -5.76
CA SER A 188 -4.48 20.04 -6.35
C SER A 188 -4.54 18.55 -6.73
N TYR A 189 -3.56 18.09 -7.50
CA TYR A 189 -3.43 16.71 -7.97
C TYR A 189 -2.02 16.18 -7.65
N SER A 190 -1.82 14.87 -7.83
CA SER A 190 -0.54 14.22 -7.60
C SER A 190 0.58 14.89 -8.40
N GLY A 191 1.55 15.48 -7.68
CA GLY A 191 2.71 16.14 -8.26
C GLY A 191 2.45 17.52 -8.87
N GLN A 192 1.36 18.22 -8.52
CA GLN A 192 1.15 19.60 -8.96
C GLN A 192 2.32 20.48 -8.52
N GLY A 193 2.97 21.18 -9.46
CA GLY A 193 4.10 22.07 -9.19
C GLY A 193 5.39 21.39 -8.73
N THR A 194 5.59 20.09 -8.99
CA THR A 194 6.82 19.35 -8.59
C THR A 194 7.64 18.84 -9.79
N PRO A 195 8.28 19.73 -10.59
CA PRO A 195 9.19 19.32 -11.66
C PRO A 195 10.43 18.59 -11.11
N PRO A 196 11.16 17.81 -11.95
CA PRO A 196 10.90 17.58 -13.38
C PRO A 196 9.88 16.45 -13.66
N MET A 197 9.61 15.58 -12.68
CA MET A 197 8.81 14.36 -12.89
C MET A 197 7.31 14.51 -12.56
N TYR A 198 6.89 15.50 -11.78
CA TYR A 198 5.48 15.66 -11.37
C TYR A 198 4.93 14.40 -10.66
N GLY A 199 3.77 13.86 -11.06
CA GLY A 199 3.08 12.75 -10.38
C GLY A 199 2.04 12.05 -11.25
N ASP A 200 1.12 11.29 -10.64
CA ASP A 200 0.13 10.45 -11.36
C ASP A 200 -0.65 11.22 -12.44
N TYR A 201 -0.93 12.53 -12.25
CA TYR A 201 -1.57 13.39 -13.25
C TYR A 201 -0.79 13.46 -14.56
N GLU A 202 0.52 13.74 -14.47
CA GLU A 202 1.42 13.85 -15.62
C GLU A 202 1.64 12.48 -16.27
N ALA A 203 1.68 11.40 -15.49
CA ALA A 203 1.72 10.04 -16.02
C ALA A 203 0.52 9.76 -16.94
N GLN A 204 -0.71 10.07 -16.49
CA GLN A 204 -1.90 9.90 -17.32
C GLN A 204 -1.89 10.81 -18.55
N ARG A 205 -1.40 12.06 -18.42
CA ARG A 205 -1.32 13.01 -19.53
C ARG A 205 -0.31 12.54 -20.59
N HIS A 206 0.87 12.09 -20.17
CA HIS A 206 1.91 11.58 -21.07
C HIS A 206 1.44 10.28 -21.77
N TRP A 207 0.64 9.43 -21.12
CA TRP A 207 0.02 8.29 -21.78
C TRP A 207 -0.97 8.70 -22.88
N MET A 208 -1.65 9.83 -22.77
CA MET A 208 -2.48 10.37 -23.86
C MET A 208 -1.62 10.93 -25.01
N GLU A 209 -0.57 11.68 -24.70
CA GLU A 209 0.43 12.19 -25.66
C GLU A 209 1.09 11.06 -26.48
N LEU A 210 1.67 10.06 -25.81
CA LEU A 210 2.42 9.00 -26.48
C LEU A 210 1.50 8.10 -27.33
N THR A 211 0.27 7.85 -26.88
CA THR A 211 -0.64 6.94 -27.60
C THR A 211 -1.25 7.54 -28.87
N ILE A 212 -1.42 8.88 -28.96
CA ILE A 212 -1.89 9.54 -30.18
C ILE A 212 -0.78 9.79 -31.21
N HIS A 213 0.47 9.88 -30.77
CA HIS A 213 1.60 10.20 -31.65
C HIS A 213 2.44 9.00 -32.09
N LEU A 214 2.46 7.90 -31.32
CA LEU A 214 3.30 6.74 -31.60
C LEU A 214 2.48 5.53 -32.08
N PRO A 215 3.04 4.66 -32.96
CA PRO A 215 2.41 3.39 -33.32
C PRO A 215 2.32 2.47 -32.10
N THR A 216 1.30 1.60 -32.06
CA THR A 216 1.00 0.68 -30.94
C THR A 216 2.20 -0.12 -30.44
N ARG A 217 3.08 -0.56 -31.36
CA ARG A 217 4.31 -1.30 -31.08
C ARG A 217 5.35 -0.52 -30.25
N GLN A 218 5.19 0.80 -30.09
CA GLN A 218 6.09 1.67 -29.32
C GLN A 218 5.49 2.11 -27.97
N TRP A 219 4.19 1.90 -27.73
CA TRP A 219 3.49 2.37 -26.52
C TRP A 219 4.08 1.84 -25.20
N TYR A 220 4.75 0.68 -25.23
CA TYR A 220 5.36 0.02 -24.08
C TYR A 220 6.91 0.05 -24.09
N THR A 221 7.53 0.74 -25.04
CA THR A 221 9.00 0.75 -25.25
C THR A 221 9.59 2.16 -25.42
N TYR A 222 8.77 3.17 -25.74
CA TYR A 222 9.18 4.58 -25.77
C TYR A 222 9.37 5.16 -24.36
N ASP A 223 10.34 6.06 -24.22
CA ASP A 223 10.81 6.75 -23.00
C ASP A 223 10.38 6.11 -21.67
N LEU A 224 10.99 4.98 -21.36
CA LEU A 224 10.68 4.19 -20.17
C LEU A 224 11.05 4.88 -18.84
N GLN A 225 11.78 6.00 -18.90
CA GLN A 225 12.18 6.80 -17.74
C GLN A 225 11.15 7.90 -17.42
N TYR A 226 10.54 8.51 -18.44
CA TYR A 226 9.51 9.53 -18.26
C TYR A 226 8.10 8.95 -18.32
N TRP A 227 7.65 8.34 -17.22
CA TRP A 227 6.30 7.77 -17.09
C TRP A 227 5.90 6.77 -18.19
N GLY A 228 6.81 5.85 -18.56
CA GLY A 228 6.50 4.73 -19.45
C GLY A 228 5.22 3.96 -19.06
N LEU A 229 4.51 3.41 -20.06
CA LEU A 229 3.15 2.91 -19.87
C LEU A 229 3.12 1.56 -19.13
N ASP A 230 2.72 1.59 -17.86
CA ASP A 230 2.78 0.44 -16.92
C ASP A 230 1.44 -0.33 -16.77
N TYR A 231 0.37 0.10 -17.42
CA TYR A 231 -0.97 -0.49 -17.30
C TYR A 231 -1.32 -1.34 -18.54
N PRO A 232 -2.17 -2.38 -18.39
CA PRO A 232 -2.53 -3.26 -19.51
C PRO A 232 -3.33 -2.56 -20.63
N PRO A 233 -3.45 -3.19 -21.83
CA PRO A 233 -3.77 -2.47 -23.06
C PRO A 233 -5.07 -1.66 -23.09
N LEU A 234 -6.09 -1.97 -22.29
CA LEU A 234 -7.34 -1.20 -22.29
C LEU A 234 -7.12 0.22 -21.73
N THR A 235 -6.17 0.40 -20.82
CA THR A 235 -5.75 1.76 -20.39
C THR A 235 -5.14 2.50 -21.57
N ALA A 236 -4.22 1.89 -22.34
CA ALA A 236 -3.60 2.57 -23.48
C ALA A 236 -4.62 2.96 -24.56
N HIS A 237 -5.62 2.12 -24.86
CA HIS A 237 -6.70 2.45 -25.79
C HIS A 237 -7.64 3.55 -25.25
N ILE A 238 -7.89 3.61 -23.94
CA ILE A 238 -8.67 4.70 -23.32
C ILE A 238 -7.88 6.01 -23.28
N SER A 239 -6.58 5.97 -23.00
CA SER A 239 -5.66 7.11 -23.12
C SER A 239 -5.61 7.63 -24.55
N TRP A 240 -5.58 6.75 -25.55
CA TRP A 240 -5.65 7.13 -26.97
C TRP A 240 -6.94 7.89 -27.29
N ILE A 241 -8.11 7.35 -26.89
CA ILE A 241 -9.41 8.01 -27.10
C ILE A 241 -9.44 9.38 -26.40
N CYS A 242 -8.96 9.47 -25.16
CA CYS A 242 -8.91 10.73 -24.42
C CYS A 242 -7.91 11.73 -25.01
N GLY A 243 -6.78 11.27 -25.55
CA GLY A 243 -5.80 12.10 -26.24
C GLY A 243 -6.36 12.66 -27.56
N VAL A 244 -7.06 11.85 -28.35
CA VAL A 244 -7.68 12.29 -29.62
C VAL A 244 -8.73 13.36 -29.35
N ILE A 245 -9.64 13.13 -28.40
CA ILE A 245 -10.69 14.10 -28.03
C ILE A 245 -10.06 15.38 -27.46
N GLY A 246 -8.99 15.26 -26.67
CA GLY A 246 -8.28 16.40 -26.09
C GLY A 246 -7.55 17.24 -27.13
N ALA A 247 -6.86 16.59 -28.08
CA ALA A 247 -6.14 17.25 -29.16
C ALA A 247 -7.06 17.93 -30.19
N TRP A 248 -8.34 17.55 -30.25
CA TRP A 248 -9.37 18.30 -31.00
C TRP A 248 -9.81 19.60 -30.31
N ILE A 249 -9.59 19.73 -29.00
CA ILE A 249 -9.90 20.94 -28.21
C ILE A 249 -8.67 21.87 -28.19
N ASP A 250 -7.51 21.32 -27.83
CA ASP A 250 -6.22 22.01 -27.84
C ASP A 250 -5.08 20.99 -28.03
N PRO A 251 -4.41 20.97 -29.19
CA PRO A 251 -3.33 20.02 -29.45
C PRO A 251 -2.06 20.29 -28.63
N THR A 252 -1.94 21.46 -27.97
CA THR A 252 -0.75 21.79 -27.16
C THR A 252 -0.65 20.98 -25.87
N TRP A 253 -1.76 20.45 -25.35
CA TRP A 253 -1.79 19.66 -24.11
C TRP A 253 -1.14 18.28 -24.26
N PHE A 254 -1.01 17.79 -25.50
CA PHE A 254 -0.56 16.43 -25.82
C PHE A 254 0.53 16.40 -26.90
N ALA A 255 1.11 17.55 -27.26
CA ALA A 255 2.16 17.64 -28.28
C ALA A 255 3.44 16.90 -27.85
N LEU A 256 3.83 15.88 -28.62
CA LEU A 256 4.96 15.00 -28.31
C LEU A 256 6.25 15.77 -27.98
N ASP A 257 6.85 15.42 -26.84
CA ASP A 257 8.11 15.95 -26.29
C ASP A 257 8.11 17.45 -25.94
N LYS A 258 6.99 18.15 -26.17
CA LYS A 258 6.82 19.59 -25.92
C LYS A 258 5.79 19.90 -24.84
N SER A 259 4.91 18.95 -24.54
CA SER A 259 3.82 19.08 -23.56
C SER A 259 4.13 18.48 -22.19
N ARG A 260 5.31 17.88 -22.01
CA ARG A 260 5.81 17.31 -20.75
C ARG A 260 5.71 18.35 -19.62
N GLY A 261 4.97 18.03 -18.55
CA GLY A 261 4.77 18.88 -17.38
C GLY A 261 3.79 20.06 -17.56
N ILE A 262 2.88 20.03 -18.53
CA ILE A 262 1.96 21.15 -18.80
C ILE A 262 0.84 21.30 -17.76
N GLU A 263 0.94 22.34 -16.91
CA GLU A 263 -0.01 22.64 -15.83
C GLU A 263 -1.05 23.73 -16.21
N THR A 264 -1.43 23.84 -17.49
CA THR A 264 -2.39 24.87 -17.93
C THR A 264 -3.80 24.62 -17.33
N PRO A 265 -4.57 25.68 -16.99
CA PRO A 265 -5.92 25.52 -16.46
C PRO A 265 -6.86 24.75 -17.40
N GLY A 266 -6.69 24.87 -18.72
CA GLY A 266 -7.44 24.10 -19.72
C GLY A 266 -7.17 22.61 -19.62
N SER A 267 -5.89 22.21 -19.64
CA SER A 267 -5.46 20.82 -19.44
C SER A 267 -5.97 20.26 -18.10
N LYS A 268 -5.89 21.03 -17.01
CA LYS A 268 -6.43 20.63 -15.70
C LYS A 268 -7.94 20.34 -15.76
N VAL A 269 -8.73 21.23 -16.35
CA VAL A 269 -10.19 21.07 -16.48
C VAL A 269 -10.54 19.87 -17.38
N TYR A 270 -9.85 19.71 -18.51
CA TYR A 270 -10.08 18.59 -19.43
C TYR A 270 -9.78 17.24 -18.78
N MET A 271 -8.60 17.10 -18.16
CA MET A 271 -8.19 15.87 -17.48
C MET A 271 -9.12 15.54 -16.30
N ARG A 272 -9.57 16.53 -15.51
CA ARG A 272 -10.60 16.28 -14.46
C ARG A 272 -11.93 15.82 -15.05
N PHE A 273 -12.30 16.32 -16.24
CA PHE A 273 -13.51 15.91 -16.94
C PHE A 273 -13.44 14.48 -17.49
N THR A 274 -12.31 14.01 -18.04
CA THR A 274 -12.19 12.63 -18.55
C THR A 274 -12.38 11.58 -17.46
N VAL A 275 -11.84 11.81 -16.25
CA VAL A 275 -12.08 10.95 -15.08
C VAL A 275 -13.58 10.91 -14.73
N LEU A 276 -14.24 12.07 -14.68
CA LEU A 276 -15.67 12.17 -14.36
C LEU A 276 -16.56 11.52 -15.43
N ALA A 277 -16.26 11.72 -16.71
CA ALA A 277 -17.00 11.12 -17.81
C ALA A 277 -16.93 9.58 -17.77
N LEU A 278 -15.75 9.00 -17.52
CA LEU A 278 -15.56 7.55 -17.51
C LEU A 278 -16.11 6.88 -16.24
N ASP A 279 -16.02 7.51 -15.07
CA ASP A 279 -16.77 7.09 -13.86
C ASP A 279 -18.29 7.10 -14.12
N THR A 280 -18.82 8.15 -14.75
CA THR A 280 -20.25 8.29 -15.06
C THR A 280 -20.73 7.27 -16.09
N LEU A 281 -19.86 6.88 -17.02
CA LEU A 281 -20.18 5.92 -18.09
C LEU A 281 -20.05 4.46 -17.63
N ILE A 282 -19.17 4.15 -16.68
CA ILE A 282 -18.79 2.76 -16.35
C ILE A 282 -19.12 2.41 -14.89
N TYR A 283 -18.75 3.25 -13.93
CA TYR A 283 -18.94 2.94 -12.49
C TYR A 283 -20.37 3.22 -12.03
N VAL A 284 -20.94 4.37 -12.38
CA VAL A 284 -22.30 4.76 -11.96
C VAL A 284 -23.39 3.79 -12.47
N PRO A 285 -23.36 3.28 -13.73
CA PRO A 285 -24.32 2.28 -14.19
C PRO A 285 -24.13 0.91 -13.50
N ALA A 286 -22.89 0.53 -13.18
CA ALA A 286 -22.59 -0.69 -12.42
C ALA A 286 -23.19 -0.64 -11.01
N LEU A 287 -23.06 0.51 -10.33
CA LEU A 287 -23.69 0.77 -9.03
C LEU A 287 -25.22 0.72 -9.11
N TYR A 288 -25.82 1.35 -10.12
CA TYR A 288 -27.27 1.38 -10.30
C TYR A 288 -27.88 0.01 -10.68
N MET A 289 -27.14 -0.82 -11.41
CA MET A 289 -27.51 -2.20 -11.71
C MET A 289 -27.48 -3.08 -10.45
N PHE A 290 -26.47 -2.87 -9.59
CA PHE A 290 -26.34 -3.58 -8.30
C PHE A 290 -27.44 -3.19 -7.31
N THR A 291 -27.70 -1.88 -7.15
CA THR A 291 -28.57 -1.39 -6.06
C THR A 291 -29.29 -0.07 -6.36
N LYS A 292 -30.38 0.17 -5.64
CA LYS A 292 -31.28 1.33 -5.81
C LYS A 292 -31.44 2.13 -4.53
N GLU A 293 -31.87 3.39 -4.67
CA GLU A 293 -32.19 4.31 -3.58
C GLU A 293 -31.03 4.52 -2.57
N LEU A 294 -31.20 4.10 -1.31
CA LEU A 294 -30.29 4.45 -0.20
C LEU A 294 -28.88 3.87 -0.36
N ALA A 295 -28.79 2.58 -0.70
CA ALA A 295 -27.53 1.88 -0.82
C ALA A 295 -26.67 2.44 -1.97
N LEU A 296 -27.33 2.93 -3.04
CA LEU A 296 -26.67 3.64 -4.13
C LEU A 296 -26.00 4.94 -3.64
N ALA A 297 -26.64 5.67 -2.71
CA ALA A 297 -26.05 6.87 -2.10
C ALA A 297 -24.82 6.55 -1.23
N THR A 298 -24.83 5.44 -0.47
CA THR A 298 -23.64 4.99 0.30
C THR A 298 -22.44 4.72 -0.62
N LEU A 299 -22.67 4.18 -1.81
CA LEU A 299 -21.63 3.83 -2.78
C LEU A 299 -21.16 5.03 -3.63
N LEU A 300 -22.09 5.87 -4.11
CA LEU A 300 -21.79 7.04 -4.97
C LEU A 300 -20.94 8.13 -4.30
N PHE A 301 -20.88 8.14 -2.96
CA PHE A 301 -20.14 9.12 -2.16
C PHE A 301 -19.00 8.48 -1.36
N GLN A 302 -18.57 7.27 -1.71
CA GLN A 302 -17.54 6.51 -0.99
C GLN A 302 -16.21 7.29 -0.96
N PRO A 303 -15.74 7.74 0.23
CA PRO A 303 -14.78 8.84 0.30
C PRO A 303 -13.39 8.45 -0.21
N ALA A 304 -12.97 7.19 -0.05
CA ALA A 304 -11.66 6.72 -0.50
C ALA A 304 -11.51 6.79 -2.03
N LEU A 305 -12.47 6.26 -2.79
CA LEU A 305 -12.45 6.32 -4.25
C LEU A 305 -12.58 7.78 -4.72
N LEU A 306 -13.45 8.58 -4.09
CA LEU A 306 -13.63 9.98 -4.45
C LEU A 306 -12.35 10.81 -4.28
N LEU A 307 -11.59 10.58 -3.20
CA LEU A 307 -10.32 11.27 -2.93
C LEU A 307 -9.22 10.87 -3.91
N ILE A 308 -9.15 9.60 -4.31
CA ILE A 308 -8.07 9.12 -5.19
C ILE A 308 -8.36 9.42 -6.67
N ASP A 309 -9.57 9.16 -7.18
CA ASP A 309 -9.84 9.40 -8.60
C ASP A 309 -9.97 10.90 -8.90
N PHE A 310 -10.82 11.64 -8.16
CA PHE A 310 -11.09 13.06 -8.44
C PHE A 310 -10.15 14.03 -7.74
N GLY A 311 -9.49 13.62 -6.65
CA GLY A 311 -8.50 14.43 -5.93
C GLY A 311 -7.07 14.16 -6.42
N HIS A 312 -6.52 12.99 -6.07
CA HIS A 312 -5.15 12.59 -6.40
C HIS A 312 -4.89 12.49 -7.92
N PHE A 313 -5.93 12.18 -8.70
CA PHE A 313 -5.95 11.95 -10.15
C PHE A 313 -5.62 10.51 -10.56
N GLN A 314 -6.67 9.68 -10.69
CA GLN A 314 -6.59 8.27 -11.09
C GLN A 314 -7.90 7.81 -11.74
N TYR A 315 -7.88 6.64 -12.39
CA TYR A 315 -9.04 6.04 -13.07
C TYR A 315 -9.46 4.68 -12.44
N ASN A 316 -9.45 4.54 -11.11
CA ASN A 316 -9.76 3.25 -10.47
C ASN A 316 -11.22 2.83 -10.65
N SER A 317 -12.14 3.81 -10.66
CA SER A 317 -13.58 3.67 -10.92
C SER A 317 -13.90 2.82 -12.15
N ILE A 318 -13.10 2.88 -13.21
CA ILE A 318 -13.26 2.07 -14.43
C ILE A 318 -13.07 0.58 -14.13
N MET A 319 -11.95 0.22 -13.51
CA MET A 319 -11.63 -1.18 -13.14
C MET A 319 -12.59 -1.72 -12.06
N LEU A 320 -12.94 -0.90 -11.06
CA LEU A 320 -13.93 -1.27 -10.04
C LEU A 320 -15.33 -1.43 -10.65
N GLY A 321 -15.70 -0.59 -11.62
CA GLY A 321 -16.96 -0.65 -12.35
C GLY A 321 -17.09 -1.87 -13.26
N LEU A 322 -16.05 -2.19 -14.03
CA LEU A 322 -15.99 -3.42 -14.84
C LEU A 322 -16.03 -4.68 -13.96
N THR A 323 -15.40 -4.66 -12.78
CA THR A 323 -15.51 -5.73 -11.79
C THR A 323 -16.93 -5.86 -11.21
N LEU A 324 -17.59 -4.73 -10.92
CA LEU A 324 -18.97 -4.76 -10.42
C LEU A 324 -19.98 -5.18 -11.51
N LEU A 325 -19.80 -4.76 -12.76
CA LEU A 325 -20.56 -5.28 -13.91
C LEU A 325 -20.37 -6.80 -14.03
N SER A 326 -19.15 -7.30 -13.86
CA SER A 326 -18.88 -8.74 -13.84
C SER A 326 -19.70 -9.47 -12.77
N ALA A 327 -19.66 -8.98 -11.52
CA ALA A 327 -20.45 -9.52 -10.42
C ALA A 327 -21.97 -9.43 -10.65
N ASN A 328 -22.44 -8.33 -11.25
CA ASN A 328 -23.85 -8.16 -11.61
C ASN A 328 -24.30 -9.12 -12.72
N PHE A 329 -23.44 -9.38 -13.73
CA PHE A 329 -23.72 -10.36 -14.78
C PHE A 329 -23.76 -11.79 -14.24
N PHE A 330 -22.89 -12.16 -13.29
CA PHE A 330 -23.00 -13.43 -12.56
C PHE A 330 -24.33 -13.52 -11.77
N ALA A 331 -24.76 -12.43 -11.15
CA ALA A 331 -26.02 -12.37 -10.39
C ALA A 331 -27.29 -12.53 -11.25
N ILE A 332 -27.23 -12.19 -12.54
CA ILE A 332 -28.31 -12.45 -13.52
C ILE A 332 -28.05 -13.68 -14.39
N GLU A 333 -27.17 -14.59 -13.95
CA GLU A 333 -26.85 -15.88 -14.61
C GLU A 333 -26.28 -15.73 -16.06
N GLN A 334 -25.68 -14.58 -16.37
CA GLN A 334 -25.05 -14.27 -17.67
C GLN A 334 -23.52 -14.39 -17.61
N ASP A 335 -23.03 -15.54 -17.15
CA ASP A 335 -21.62 -15.74 -16.78
C ASP A 335 -20.60 -15.41 -17.87
N LEU A 336 -20.95 -15.59 -19.13
CA LEU A 336 -20.06 -15.26 -20.25
C LEU A 336 -19.82 -13.76 -20.37
N LEU A 337 -20.85 -12.93 -20.21
CA LEU A 337 -20.69 -11.47 -20.17
C LEU A 337 -19.97 -11.03 -18.89
N GLY A 338 -20.24 -11.72 -17.77
CA GLY A 338 -19.49 -11.52 -16.53
C GLY A 338 -17.99 -11.79 -16.67
N ALA A 339 -17.62 -12.85 -17.40
CA ALA A 339 -16.23 -13.15 -17.73
C ALA A 339 -15.60 -12.10 -18.66
N VAL A 340 -16.29 -11.65 -19.72
CA VAL A 340 -15.82 -10.54 -20.58
C VAL A 340 -15.56 -9.27 -19.75
N CYS A 341 -16.50 -8.87 -18.90
CA CYS A 341 -16.33 -7.69 -18.03
C CYS A 341 -15.14 -7.83 -17.07
N PHE A 342 -14.86 -9.04 -16.56
CA PHE A 342 -13.67 -9.25 -15.73
C PHE A 342 -12.36 -9.23 -16.52
N VAL A 343 -12.34 -9.76 -17.75
CA VAL A 343 -11.18 -9.64 -18.65
C VAL A 343 -10.93 -8.18 -19.02
N LEU A 344 -11.96 -7.37 -19.25
CA LEU A 344 -11.82 -5.93 -19.46
C LEU A 344 -11.31 -5.21 -18.20
N SER A 345 -11.78 -5.59 -17.01
CA SER A 345 -11.26 -5.07 -15.73
C SER A 345 -9.76 -5.33 -15.55
N LEU A 346 -9.35 -6.59 -15.75
CA LEU A 346 -7.95 -7.02 -15.77
C LEU A 346 -7.14 -6.30 -16.85
N GLY A 347 -7.74 -6.10 -18.03
CA GLY A 347 -7.18 -5.40 -19.17
C GLY A 347 -7.03 -3.89 -18.99
N PHE A 348 -7.76 -3.29 -18.03
CA PHE A 348 -7.59 -1.90 -17.65
C PHE A 348 -6.50 -1.72 -16.61
N LYS A 349 -6.57 -2.46 -15.48
CA LYS A 349 -5.60 -2.35 -14.39
C LYS A 349 -5.35 -3.72 -13.75
N GLN A 350 -4.10 -4.15 -13.76
CA GLN A 350 -3.66 -5.47 -13.30
C GLN A 350 -3.98 -5.76 -11.82
N MET A 351 -4.23 -4.72 -11.02
CA MET A 351 -4.68 -4.84 -9.62
C MET A 351 -6.03 -5.58 -9.48
N ALA A 352 -6.83 -5.68 -10.54
CA ALA A 352 -8.04 -6.53 -10.54
C ALA A 352 -7.73 -8.04 -10.38
N LEU A 353 -6.48 -8.48 -10.58
CA LEU A 353 -6.04 -9.85 -10.27
C LEU A 353 -6.25 -10.24 -8.81
N TYR A 354 -6.33 -9.26 -7.90
CA TYR A 354 -6.63 -9.49 -6.48
C TYR A 354 -8.01 -10.16 -6.28
N TYR A 355 -8.92 -10.05 -7.25
CA TYR A 355 -10.21 -10.74 -7.28
C TYR A 355 -10.18 -12.08 -8.03
N ALA A 356 -9.14 -12.37 -8.81
CA ALA A 356 -9.12 -13.49 -9.75
C ALA A 356 -9.24 -14.87 -9.07
N PRO A 357 -8.61 -15.16 -7.90
CA PRO A 357 -8.86 -16.40 -7.18
C PRO A 357 -10.32 -16.56 -6.73
N ALA A 358 -10.97 -15.48 -6.31
CA ALA A 358 -12.37 -15.52 -5.89
C ALA A 358 -13.35 -15.71 -7.05
N ILE A 359 -13.17 -14.97 -8.15
CA ILE A 359 -14.04 -15.08 -9.35
C ILE A 359 -13.80 -16.42 -10.07
N GLY A 360 -12.54 -16.84 -10.22
CA GLY A 360 -12.18 -18.13 -10.78
C GLY A 360 -12.73 -19.29 -9.96
N ALA A 361 -12.59 -19.25 -8.63
CA ALA A 361 -13.18 -20.25 -7.74
C ALA A 361 -14.71 -20.24 -7.76
N TYR A 362 -15.36 -19.06 -7.87
CA TYR A 362 -16.82 -18.97 -7.97
C TYR A 362 -17.34 -19.60 -9.27
N LEU A 363 -16.73 -19.27 -10.41
CA LEU A 363 -17.09 -19.84 -11.71
C LEU A 363 -16.80 -21.34 -11.78
N LEU A 364 -15.67 -21.81 -11.24
CA LEU A 364 -15.36 -23.23 -11.16
C LEU A 364 -16.33 -23.97 -10.21
N ALA A 365 -16.65 -23.39 -9.05
CA ALA A 365 -17.65 -23.91 -8.13
C ALA A 365 -19.03 -23.99 -8.80
N LYS A 366 -19.41 -23.00 -9.61
CA LYS A 366 -20.64 -23.02 -10.40
C LYS A 366 -20.66 -24.15 -11.44
N CYS A 367 -19.56 -24.37 -12.16
CA CYS A 367 -19.41 -25.52 -13.05
C CYS A 367 -19.50 -26.86 -12.30
N LEU A 368 -18.85 -27.01 -11.14
CA LEU A 368 -18.94 -28.22 -10.30
C LEU A 368 -20.36 -28.47 -9.79
N TYR A 369 -21.09 -27.41 -9.38
CA TYR A 369 -22.47 -27.51 -8.94
C TYR A 369 -23.43 -28.01 -10.03
N LEU A 370 -23.21 -27.57 -11.29
CA LEU A 370 -23.98 -28.01 -12.46
C LEU A 370 -23.67 -29.45 -12.94
N GLY A 371 -22.67 -30.11 -12.35
CA GLY A 371 -22.31 -31.50 -12.67
C GLY A 371 -21.55 -31.67 -14.01
N PRO A 372 -21.23 -32.92 -14.38
CA PRO A 372 -20.22 -33.21 -15.41
C PRO A 372 -20.62 -32.83 -16.84
N THR A 373 -21.92 -32.69 -17.15
CA THR A 373 -22.38 -32.35 -18.51
C THR A 373 -22.48 -30.84 -18.72
N GLU A 374 -23.46 -30.17 -18.12
CA GLU A 374 -23.66 -28.73 -18.28
C GLU A 374 -22.57 -27.90 -17.60
N GLY A 375 -21.95 -28.42 -16.52
CA GLY A 375 -20.78 -27.79 -15.90
C GLY A 375 -19.55 -27.77 -16.81
N THR A 376 -19.22 -28.89 -17.45
CA THR A 376 -18.11 -28.94 -18.45
C THR A 376 -18.43 -28.07 -19.66
N ARG A 377 -19.69 -28.06 -20.11
CA ARG A 377 -20.16 -27.19 -21.20
C ARG A 377 -20.03 -25.70 -20.85
N LEU A 378 -20.36 -25.31 -19.62
CA LEU A 378 -20.16 -23.94 -19.12
C LEU A 378 -18.67 -23.61 -19.01
N PHE A 379 -17.86 -24.51 -18.47
CA PHE A 379 -16.41 -24.35 -18.35
C PHE A 379 -15.73 -24.12 -19.71
N ILE A 380 -16.05 -24.93 -20.72
CA ILE A 380 -15.52 -24.77 -22.08
C ILE A 380 -15.94 -23.41 -22.68
N ARG A 381 -17.20 -23.01 -22.51
CA ARG A 381 -17.68 -21.71 -23.00
C ARG A 381 -17.01 -20.53 -22.29
N LEU A 382 -16.80 -20.62 -20.98
CA LEU A 382 -16.07 -19.62 -20.20
C LEU A 382 -14.61 -19.52 -20.63
N ALA A 383 -13.93 -20.66 -20.83
CA ALA A 383 -12.55 -20.70 -21.31
C ALA A 383 -12.42 -20.04 -22.70
N LEU A 384 -13.28 -20.43 -23.66
CA LEU A 384 -13.30 -19.86 -25.02
C LEU A 384 -13.56 -18.35 -25.00
N VAL A 385 -14.55 -17.88 -24.24
CA VAL A 385 -14.88 -16.44 -24.14
C VAL A 385 -13.77 -15.65 -23.44
N THR A 386 -13.14 -16.21 -22.41
CA THR A 386 -12.02 -15.58 -21.70
C THR A 386 -10.81 -15.44 -22.62
N VAL A 387 -10.42 -16.51 -23.32
CA VAL A 387 -9.31 -16.50 -24.29
C VAL A 387 -9.60 -15.54 -25.44
N ALA A 388 -10.80 -15.58 -26.04
CA ALA A 388 -11.18 -14.66 -27.10
C ALA A 388 -11.12 -13.19 -26.65
N SER A 389 -11.55 -12.89 -25.42
CA SER A 389 -11.48 -11.53 -24.86
C SER A 389 -10.04 -11.03 -24.70
N PHE A 390 -9.12 -11.90 -24.23
CA PHE A 390 -7.69 -11.56 -24.17
C PHE A 390 -7.06 -11.42 -25.56
N VAL A 391 -7.41 -12.28 -26.52
CA VAL A 391 -6.92 -12.20 -27.92
C VAL A 391 -7.36 -10.89 -28.58
N VAL A 392 -8.61 -10.44 -28.36
CA VAL A 392 -9.09 -9.13 -28.84
C VAL A 392 -8.36 -7.97 -28.16
N LEU A 393 -8.17 -8.04 -26.83
CA LEU A 393 -7.47 -7.00 -26.06
C LEU A 393 -5.99 -6.84 -26.47
N PHE A 394 -5.30 -7.94 -26.75
CA PHE A 394 -3.89 -7.95 -27.16
C PHE A 394 -3.70 -7.92 -28.69
N LEU A 395 -4.78 -7.82 -29.48
CA LEU A 395 -4.74 -7.92 -30.96
C LEU A 395 -3.67 -7.03 -31.63
N PRO A 396 -3.42 -5.77 -31.24
CA PRO A 396 -2.36 -4.94 -31.83
C PRO A 396 -0.93 -5.46 -31.61
N PHE A 397 -0.75 -6.38 -30.66
CA PHE A 397 0.52 -6.99 -30.23
C PHE A 397 0.66 -8.45 -30.70
N LEU A 398 -0.31 -8.97 -31.47
CA LEU A 398 -0.31 -10.34 -32.00
C LEU A 398 0.02 -10.36 -33.51
N PRO A 399 0.58 -11.46 -34.05
CA PRO A 399 0.74 -11.63 -35.48
C PRO A 399 -0.61 -11.61 -36.22
N PRO A 400 -0.71 -11.01 -37.42
CA PRO A 400 0.36 -10.37 -38.20
C PRO A 400 0.63 -8.90 -37.83
N LEU A 401 -0.12 -8.31 -36.89
CA LEU A 401 -0.02 -6.89 -36.53
C LEU A 401 1.27 -6.53 -35.76
N ALA A 402 1.86 -7.49 -35.06
CA ALA A 402 3.19 -7.40 -34.45
C ALA A 402 3.94 -8.75 -34.49
N PRO A 403 5.28 -8.76 -34.40
CA PRO A 403 6.03 -10.00 -34.16
C PRO A 403 5.69 -10.58 -32.77
N VAL A 404 5.87 -11.90 -32.60
CA VAL A 404 5.55 -12.63 -31.36
C VAL A 404 6.28 -12.05 -30.13
N SER A 405 7.45 -11.45 -30.31
CA SER A 405 8.18 -10.75 -29.25
C SER A 405 7.40 -9.57 -28.65
N GLY A 406 6.61 -8.86 -29.45
CA GLY A 406 5.83 -7.68 -29.01
C GLY A 406 4.70 -7.99 -28.03
N ILE A 407 4.41 -9.26 -27.78
CA ILE A 407 3.52 -9.72 -26.70
C ILE A 407 4.19 -9.50 -25.33
N LEU A 408 5.52 -9.52 -25.26
CA LEU A 408 6.27 -9.39 -24.01
C LEU A 408 6.42 -7.93 -23.55
N ASP A 409 6.37 -6.96 -24.46
CA ASP A 409 6.56 -5.54 -24.10
C ASP A 409 5.47 -5.05 -23.12
N PRO A 410 4.16 -5.29 -23.35
CA PRO A 410 3.14 -5.01 -22.33
C PRO A 410 3.33 -5.85 -21.07
N ILE A 411 3.57 -7.16 -21.20
CA ILE A 411 3.60 -8.10 -20.05
C ILE A 411 4.72 -7.74 -19.07
N THR A 412 5.89 -7.35 -19.56
CA THR A 412 7.04 -6.99 -18.72
C THR A 412 6.90 -5.62 -18.05
N ARG A 413 6.17 -4.67 -18.65
CA ARG A 413 5.78 -3.41 -17.98
C ARG A 413 4.67 -3.61 -16.93
N ILE A 414 3.68 -4.45 -17.22
CA ILE A 414 2.55 -4.73 -16.30
C ILE A 414 3.03 -5.38 -14.99
N PHE A 415 4.08 -6.19 -15.02
CA PHE A 415 4.65 -6.91 -13.87
C PHE A 415 6.15 -6.59 -13.67
N PRO A 416 6.50 -5.44 -13.05
CA PRO A 416 7.88 -5.03 -12.84
C PRO A 416 8.56 -5.84 -11.72
N PHE A 417 9.21 -6.94 -12.08
CA PHE A 417 9.83 -7.89 -11.14
C PHE A 417 11.00 -7.35 -10.29
N ASN A 418 11.45 -6.12 -10.51
CA ASN A 418 12.71 -5.58 -9.95
C ASN A 418 12.55 -4.61 -8.75
N ARG A 419 11.33 -4.20 -8.36
CA ARG A 419 11.10 -3.32 -7.19
C ARG A 419 11.11 -4.07 -5.85
N GLY A 420 11.56 -3.43 -4.78
CA GLY A 420 11.79 -4.00 -3.44
C GLY A 420 10.65 -3.84 -2.42
N LEU A 421 10.67 -4.67 -1.37
CA LEU A 421 9.59 -4.85 -0.37
C LEU A 421 9.22 -3.62 0.48
N PHE A 422 10.01 -2.53 0.44
CA PHE A 422 9.93 -1.44 1.43
C PHE A 422 10.11 -0.05 0.80
N GLU A 423 9.64 0.14 -0.43
CA GLU A 423 9.67 1.44 -1.11
C GLU A 423 8.63 2.40 -0.49
N ASP A 424 7.38 1.96 -0.31
CA ASP A 424 6.28 2.76 0.25
C ASP A 424 5.89 2.36 1.69
N LYS A 425 5.23 3.28 2.43
CA LYS A 425 4.85 3.12 3.85
C LYS A 425 3.41 2.60 3.98
N VAL A 426 3.13 1.46 3.36
CA VAL A 426 1.76 0.95 3.21
C VAL A 426 1.27 0.20 4.45
N ALA A 427 -0.04 0.30 4.73
CA ALA A 427 -0.74 -0.41 5.82
C ALA A 427 -0.91 -1.93 5.59
N ASN A 428 0.16 -2.62 5.19
CA ASN A 428 0.22 -4.06 4.97
C ASN A 428 0.94 -4.79 6.12
N PHE A 429 0.99 -6.13 6.08
CA PHE A 429 1.66 -6.95 7.09
C PHE A 429 3.18 -6.65 7.14
N TRP A 430 3.81 -6.47 5.98
CA TRP A 430 5.25 -6.30 5.86
C TRP A 430 5.75 -5.02 6.54
N CYS A 431 5.17 -3.87 6.23
CA CYS A 431 5.60 -2.59 6.81
C CYS A 431 5.35 -2.54 8.33
N ALA A 432 4.15 -2.94 8.78
CA ALA A 432 3.80 -2.96 10.20
C ALA A 432 4.72 -3.90 11.01
N SER A 433 4.96 -5.13 10.54
CA SER A 433 5.83 -6.09 11.23
C SER A 433 7.31 -5.74 11.11
N ASN A 434 7.76 -5.06 10.05
CA ASN A 434 9.14 -4.61 9.87
C ASN A 434 9.61 -3.61 10.95
N VAL A 435 8.69 -2.94 11.66
CA VAL A 435 9.02 -2.12 12.83
C VAL A 435 9.73 -2.95 13.91
N VAL A 436 9.33 -4.22 14.10
CA VAL A 436 9.86 -5.13 15.12
C VAL A 436 10.78 -6.20 14.53
N LEU A 437 10.37 -6.85 13.45
CA LEU A 437 11.05 -8.03 12.88
C LEU A 437 12.18 -7.68 11.90
N LYS A 438 12.23 -6.44 11.37
CA LYS A 438 13.31 -5.94 10.51
C LYS A 438 13.73 -6.93 9.40
N TRP A 439 12.76 -7.33 8.57
CA TRP A 439 12.87 -8.47 7.64
C TRP A 439 14.10 -8.47 6.73
N ARG A 440 14.63 -7.30 6.33
CA ARG A 440 15.87 -7.18 5.54
C ARG A 440 17.08 -7.86 6.20
N TYR A 441 17.11 -8.00 7.53
CA TYR A 441 18.16 -8.72 8.26
C TYR A 441 17.83 -10.19 8.55
N LEU A 442 16.60 -10.64 8.26
CA LEU A 442 16.15 -12.01 8.50
C LEU A 442 16.17 -12.89 7.25
N ALA A 443 15.94 -12.31 6.06
CA ALA A 443 15.83 -13.06 4.82
C ALA A 443 16.24 -12.20 3.60
N SER A 444 16.79 -12.85 2.57
CA SER A 444 17.11 -12.20 1.30
C SER A 444 15.86 -11.88 0.48
N GLN A 445 15.96 -10.94 -0.45
CA GLN A 445 14.84 -10.48 -1.29
C GLN A 445 14.12 -11.64 -1.99
N GLY A 446 14.86 -12.59 -2.59
CA GLY A 446 14.29 -13.76 -3.26
C GLY A 446 13.57 -14.75 -2.33
N VAL A 447 13.90 -14.79 -1.04
CA VAL A 447 13.15 -15.55 -0.02
C VAL A 447 11.88 -14.79 0.37
N LEU A 448 11.96 -13.47 0.53
CA LEU A 448 10.82 -12.63 0.88
C LEU A 448 9.76 -12.57 -0.23
N VAL A 449 10.15 -12.56 -1.52
CA VAL A 449 9.22 -12.71 -2.66
C VAL A 449 8.47 -14.05 -2.59
N LYS A 450 9.18 -15.16 -2.33
CA LYS A 450 8.56 -16.49 -2.20
C LYS A 450 7.63 -16.58 -0.98
N LEU A 451 8.04 -16.01 0.14
CA LEU A 451 7.26 -16.00 1.39
C LEU A 451 5.99 -15.17 1.27
N SER A 452 6.05 -14.00 0.64
CA SER A 452 4.88 -13.13 0.38
C SER A 452 3.90 -13.75 -0.61
N ALA A 453 4.38 -14.38 -1.68
CA ALA A 453 3.54 -15.18 -2.57
C ALA A 453 2.84 -16.34 -1.81
N ALA A 454 3.58 -17.06 -0.97
CA ALA A 454 3.02 -18.15 -0.16
C ALA A 454 1.98 -17.67 0.87
N LEU A 455 2.26 -16.59 1.61
CA LEU A 455 1.31 -16.01 2.58
C LEU A 455 0.07 -15.41 1.90
N THR A 456 0.23 -14.82 0.72
CA THR A 456 -0.91 -14.37 -0.10
C THR A 456 -1.77 -15.55 -0.56
N ALA A 457 -1.16 -16.62 -1.06
CA ALA A 457 -1.88 -17.83 -1.46
C ALA A 457 -2.63 -18.48 -0.28
N LEU A 458 -1.95 -18.66 0.86
CA LEU A 458 -2.55 -19.17 2.09
C LEU A 458 -3.66 -18.27 2.62
N GLY A 459 -3.55 -16.94 2.43
CA GLY A 459 -4.52 -15.99 2.95
C GLY A 459 -5.80 -15.86 2.13
N PHE A 460 -5.77 -16.18 0.82
CA PHE A 460 -6.99 -16.30 0.00
C PHE A 460 -7.53 -17.73 -0.09
N LEU A 461 -6.73 -18.75 0.24
CA LEU A 461 -7.11 -20.17 0.19
C LEU A 461 -8.45 -20.48 0.90
N PRO A 462 -8.80 -19.91 2.08
CA PRO A 462 -10.09 -20.15 2.71
C PRO A 462 -11.29 -19.78 1.83
N ALA A 463 -11.20 -18.71 1.03
CA ALA A 463 -12.28 -18.31 0.11
C ALA A 463 -12.45 -19.33 -1.03
N VAL A 464 -11.34 -19.76 -1.63
CA VAL A 464 -11.32 -20.78 -2.70
C VAL A 464 -11.89 -22.10 -2.21
N VAL A 465 -11.40 -22.60 -1.06
CA VAL A 465 -11.87 -23.83 -0.43
C VAL A 465 -13.35 -23.74 -0.07
N THR A 466 -13.80 -22.62 0.51
CA THR A 466 -15.20 -22.43 0.91
C THR A 466 -16.16 -22.48 -0.28
N LEU A 467 -15.82 -21.82 -1.40
CA LEU A 467 -16.62 -21.84 -2.63
C LEU A 467 -16.72 -23.25 -3.23
N LEU A 468 -15.57 -23.92 -3.43
CA LEU A 468 -15.52 -25.24 -4.05
C LEU A 468 -16.16 -26.33 -3.16
N TYR A 469 -15.95 -26.27 -1.85
CA TYR A 469 -16.58 -27.18 -0.89
C TYR A 469 -18.11 -26.98 -0.84
N SER A 470 -18.58 -25.74 -0.87
CA SER A 470 -20.02 -25.44 -0.94
C SER A 470 -20.65 -26.06 -2.18
N ALA A 471 -20.05 -25.86 -3.35
CA ALA A 471 -20.54 -26.46 -4.60
C ALA A 471 -20.59 -27.99 -4.56
N TYR A 472 -19.51 -28.63 -4.11
CA TYR A 472 -19.44 -30.08 -3.98
C TYR A 472 -20.52 -30.64 -3.03
N LYS A 473 -20.68 -30.02 -1.85
CA LYS A 473 -21.71 -30.41 -0.87
C LYS A 473 -23.12 -30.23 -1.43
N LEU A 474 -23.39 -29.09 -2.07
CA LEU A 474 -24.69 -28.76 -2.66
C LEU A 474 -25.02 -29.65 -3.86
N HIS A 475 -24.02 -30.03 -4.67
CA HIS A 475 -24.20 -30.97 -5.78
C HIS A 475 -24.62 -32.36 -5.27
N ILE A 476 -23.95 -32.90 -4.26
CA ILE A 476 -24.33 -34.18 -3.63
C ILE A 476 -25.73 -34.10 -3.00
N GLN A 477 -26.09 -32.97 -2.37
CA GLN A 477 -27.42 -32.76 -1.80
C GLN A 477 -28.52 -32.59 -2.85
N ALA A 478 -28.19 -32.14 -4.07
CA ALA A 478 -29.12 -32.14 -5.20
C ALA A 478 -29.25 -33.55 -5.81
N ALA A 479 -28.12 -34.24 -6.06
CA ALA A 479 -28.09 -35.58 -6.62
C ALA A 479 -28.72 -36.67 -5.73
N SER A 480 -28.88 -36.41 -4.43
CA SER A 480 -29.57 -37.28 -3.48
C SER A 480 -31.04 -36.90 -3.22
N ARG A 481 -31.59 -35.93 -3.96
CA ARG A 481 -33.02 -35.57 -3.96
C ARG A 481 -33.67 -36.04 -5.25
N ASP A 482 -34.23 -37.24 -5.24
CA ASP A 482 -35.08 -37.79 -6.31
C ASP A 482 -36.34 -36.94 -6.50
N THR A 483 -36.21 -35.86 -7.28
CA THR A 483 -37.28 -34.90 -7.57
C THR A 483 -37.18 -34.40 -9.00
N LYS A 484 -38.33 -34.33 -9.67
CA LYS A 484 -38.46 -33.92 -11.07
C LYS A 484 -38.04 -32.45 -11.25
N ALA A 485 -37.58 -32.11 -12.45
CA ALA A 485 -37.03 -30.79 -12.77
C ALA A 485 -37.99 -29.63 -12.47
N GLU A 486 -37.74 -28.94 -11.35
CA GLU A 486 -38.19 -27.56 -11.16
C GLU A 486 -37.37 -26.60 -12.03
N PRO A 487 -37.91 -25.43 -12.42
CA PRO A 487 -37.19 -24.45 -13.21
C PRO A 487 -35.94 -23.93 -12.45
N ALA A 488 -34.89 -23.62 -13.21
CA ALA A 488 -33.58 -23.24 -12.67
C ALA A 488 -33.65 -22.06 -11.68
N GLN A 489 -33.53 -22.39 -10.40
CA GLN A 489 -33.26 -21.43 -9.32
C GLN A 489 -31.88 -20.78 -9.55
N PRO A 490 -31.68 -19.49 -9.19
CA PRO A 490 -30.36 -18.85 -9.27
C PRO A 490 -29.35 -19.59 -8.39
N THR A 491 -28.10 -19.61 -8.82
CA THR A 491 -27.10 -20.51 -8.25
C THR A 491 -26.76 -20.16 -6.79
N PRO A 492 -26.89 -21.12 -5.85
CA PRO A 492 -26.84 -20.85 -4.39
C PRO A 492 -25.47 -20.35 -3.88
N LEU A 493 -24.45 -20.31 -4.73
CA LEU A 493 -23.11 -19.86 -4.42
C LEU A 493 -22.97 -18.32 -4.41
N LEU A 494 -23.91 -17.59 -5.01
CA LEU A 494 -23.83 -16.13 -5.19
C LEU A 494 -23.61 -15.34 -3.87
N PRO A 495 -24.23 -15.68 -2.71
CA PRO A 495 -24.00 -14.99 -1.44
C PRO A 495 -22.56 -15.12 -0.89
N LEU A 496 -21.77 -16.09 -1.35
CA LEU A 496 -20.37 -16.26 -0.96
C LEU A 496 -19.44 -15.31 -1.72
N LEU A 497 -19.83 -14.85 -2.92
CA LEU A 497 -18.95 -14.09 -3.80
C LEU A 497 -18.42 -12.79 -3.16
N PRO A 498 -19.22 -11.93 -2.49
CA PRO A 498 -18.70 -10.71 -1.84
C PRO A 498 -17.67 -11.02 -0.73
N TYR A 499 -17.91 -12.05 0.08
CA TYR A 499 -16.96 -12.46 1.13
C TYR A 499 -15.68 -13.07 0.55
N ALA A 500 -15.78 -13.82 -0.55
CA ALA A 500 -14.63 -14.36 -1.27
C ALA A 500 -13.80 -13.25 -1.93
N LEU A 501 -14.45 -12.29 -2.58
CA LEU A 501 -13.81 -11.08 -3.15
C LEU A 501 -13.06 -10.29 -2.07
N LEU A 502 -13.71 -10.03 -0.93
CA LEU A 502 -13.10 -9.33 0.21
C LEU A 502 -11.91 -10.09 0.81
N THR A 503 -12.07 -11.40 1.06
CA THR A 503 -11.01 -12.26 1.60
C THR A 503 -9.79 -12.30 0.66
N SER A 504 -10.03 -12.49 -0.64
CA SER A 504 -8.99 -12.55 -1.67
C SER A 504 -8.25 -11.22 -1.76
N SER A 505 -8.97 -10.11 -1.96
CA SER A 505 -8.34 -8.80 -2.14
C SER A 505 -7.66 -8.25 -0.89
N LEU A 506 -8.17 -8.54 0.32
CA LEU A 506 -7.44 -8.25 1.56
C LEU A 506 -6.19 -9.11 1.72
N SER A 507 -6.21 -10.36 1.27
CA SER A 507 -5.02 -11.21 1.32
C SER A 507 -3.89 -10.65 0.44
N PHE A 508 -4.18 -10.24 -0.79
CA PHE A 508 -3.20 -9.54 -1.63
C PHE A 508 -2.75 -8.22 -1.00
N PHE A 509 -3.67 -7.38 -0.51
CA PHE A 509 -3.31 -6.11 0.12
C PHE A 509 -2.43 -6.27 1.38
N LEU A 510 -2.70 -7.27 2.21
CA LEU A 510 -1.95 -7.52 3.44
C LEU A 510 -0.60 -8.21 3.19
N PHE A 511 -0.54 -9.20 2.29
CA PHE A 511 0.58 -10.14 2.22
C PHE A 511 1.40 -10.11 0.92
N SER A 512 0.98 -9.38 -0.13
CA SER A 512 1.75 -9.23 -1.37
C SER A 512 3.11 -8.57 -1.13
N PHE A 513 4.09 -8.89 -1.99
CA PHE A 513 5.43 -8.30 -1.99
C PHE A 513 5.43 -6.81 -2.34
N GLN A 514 4.55 -6.42 -3.27
CA GLN A 514 4.37 -5.04 -3.73
C GLN A 514 2.88 -4.67 -3.56
N VAL A 515 2.67 -3.54 -2.89
CA VAL A 515 1.38 -2.93 -2.54
C VAL A 515 1.65 -1.42 -2.46
N HIS A 516 0.69 -0.58 -2.85
CA HIS A 516 0.72 0.88 -2.64
C HIS A 516 -0.47 1.28 -1.76
N GLU A 517 -0.45 2.43 -1.09
CA GLU A 517 -1.57 2.87 -0.22
C GLU A 517 -2.89 2.90 -1.00
N LYS A 518 -2.83 3.32 -2.27
CA LYS A 518 -3.93 3.39 -3.22
C LYS A 518 -4.62 2.04 -3.49
N THR A 519 -3.99 0.90 -3.27
CA THR A 519 -4.62 -0.41 -3.60
C THR A 519 -5.65 -0.88 -2.57
N ILE A 520 -5.79 -0.18 -1.42
CA ILE A 520 -6.88 -0.44 -0.45
C ILE A 520 -8.28 -0.25 -1.07
N LEU A 521 -8.40 0.51 -2.15
CA LEU A 521 -9.64 0.66 -2.94
C LEU A 521 -10.18 -0.69 -3.44
N VAL A 522 -9.30 -1.66 -3.70
CA VAL A 522 -9.65 -2.97 -4.24
C VAL A 522 -10.47 -3.80 -3.22
N PRO A 523 -10.02 -4.03 -1.98
CA PRO A 523 -10.87 -4.66 -0.96
C PRO A 523 -12.00 -3.76 -0.42
N LEU A 524 -11.91 -2.43 -0.56
CA LEU A 524 -13.05 -1.56 -0.22
C LEU A 524 -14.28 -1.79 -1.10
N LEU A 525 -14.14 -2.18 -2.37
CA LEU A 525 -15.30 -2.49 -3.23
C LEU A 525 -16.22 -3.57 -2.61
N PRO A 526 -15.78 -4.82 -2.36
CA PRO A 526 -16.66 -5.83 -1.76
C PRO A 526 -17.10 -5.48 -0.32
N MET A 527 -16.28 -4.78 0.48
CA MET A 527 -16.70 -4.32 1.81
C MET A 527 -17.81 -3.25 1.74
N THR A 528 -17.74 -2.32 0.80
CA THR A 528 -18.75 -1.26 0.63
C THR A 528 -20.06 -1.79 0.06
N LEU A 529 -19.99 -2.76 -0.86
CA LEU A 529 -21.17 -3.50 -1.32
C LEU A 529 -21.86 -4.23 -0.16
N LEU A 530 -21.10 -4.96 0.68
CA LEU A 530 -21.61 -5.61 1.90
C LEU A 530 -22.21 -4.62 2.90
N LEU A 531 -21.52 -3.50 3.17
CA LEU A 531 -22.03 -2.40 4.00
C LEU A 531 -23.36 -1.87 3.49
N SER A 532 -23.47 -1.63 2.17
CA SER A 532 -24.65 -1.01 1.56
C SER A 532 -25.93 -1.86 1.68
N GLY A 533 -25.79 -3.19 1.80
CA GLY A 533 -26.91 -4.11 2.02
C GLY A 533 -27.22 -4.41 3.49
N SER A 534 -26.38 -3.96 4.43
CA SER A 534 -26.50 -4.28 5.86
C SER A 534 -27.31 -3.26 6.67
N SER A 535 -28.06 -3.74 7.67
CA SER A 535 -28.77 -2.87 8.61
C SER A 535 -27.83 -2.27 9.68
N PRO A 536 -28.13 -1.07 10.23
CA PRO A 536 -27.23 -0.38 11.15
C PRO A 536 -26.86 -1.13 12.44
N ASP A 537 -27.58 -2.20 12.79
CA ASP A 537 -27.38 -2.96 14.03
C ASP A 537 -26.60 -4.27 13.79
N GLU A 538 -26.23 -4.56 12.55
CA GLU A 538 -25.36 -5.68 12.19
C GLU A 538 -23.88 -5.40 12.39
N GLN A 539 -23.12 -6.45 12.71
CA GLN A 539 -21.66 -6.42 12.72
C GLN A 539 -21.07 -6.06 11.34
N THR A 540 -21.78 -6.40 10.26
CA THR A 540 -21.40 -6.06 8.86
C THR A 540 -21.33 -4.55 8.65
N TYR A 541 -22.29 -3.81 9.21
CA TYR A 541 -22.35 -2.36 9.10
C TYR A 541 -21.23 -1.69 9.88
N GLU A 542 -21.02 -2.10 11.15
CA GLU A 542 -19.97 -1.53 12.00
C GLU A 542 -18.57 -1.78 11.42
N MET A 543 -18.28 -3.01 10.95
CA MET A 543 -17.01 -3.34 10.27
C MET A 543 -16.84 -2.57 8.95
N GLY A 544 -17.93 -2.41 8.17
CA GLY A 544 -17.90 -1.67 6.92
C GLY A 544 -17.62 -0.18 7.10
N MET A 545 -18.25 0.46 8.10
CA MET A 545 -17.97 1.85 8.46
C MET A 545 -16.53 2.03 8.96
N LEU A 546 -16.08 1.15 9.86
CA LEU A 546 -14.72 1.15 10.39
C LEU A 546 -13.67 1.02 9.26
N MET A 547 -13.82 0.03 8.36
CA MET A 547 -12.87 -0.18 7.29
C MET A 547 -12.81 1.01 6.32
N ASN A 548 -13.95 1.62 5.96
CA ASN A 548 -13.96 2.76 5.05
C ASN A 548 -13.28 4.00 5.65
N ASN A 549 -13.61 4.32 6.90
CA ASN A 549 -13.02 5.46 7.62
C ASN A 549 -11.51 5.24 7.85
N VAL A 550 -11.08 4.03 8.25
CA VAL A 550 -9.67 3.69 8.45
C VAL A 550 -8.89 3.59 7.13
N ALA A 551 -9.51 3.18 6.03
CA ALA A 551 -8.87 3.18 4.71
C ALA A 551 -8.58 4.60 4.20
N VAL A 552 -9.51 5.55 4.40
CA VAL A 552 -9.25 6.96 4.12
C VAL A 552 -8.14 7.48 5.02
N PHE A 553 -8.16 7.17 6.32
CA PHE A 553 -7.07 7.48 7.26
C PHE A 553 -5.71 6.92 6.81
N SER A 554 -5.65 5.66 6.32
CA SER A 554 -4.39 5.05 5.86
C SER A 554 -3.79 5.73 4.63
N MET A 555 -4.58 6.46 3.85
CA MET A 555 -4.11 7.24 2.69
C MET A 555 -3.81 8.71 3.05
N TRP A 556 -3.93 9.12 4.32
CA TRP A 556 -3.66 10.51 4.75
C TRP A 556 -2.26 11.02 4.37
N PRO A 557 -1.14 10.27 4.54
CA PRO A 557 0.18 10.79 4.18
C PRO A 557 0.30 11.16 2.70
N LEU A 558 -0.33 10.38 1.81
CA LEU A 558 -0.43 10.64 0.38
C LEU A 558 -1.26 11.90 0.12
N LEU A 559 -2.51 11.92 0.60
CA LEU A 559 -3.45 13.04 0.39
C LEU A 559 -2.95 14.36 0.97
N LYS A 560 -2.16 14.31 2.06
CA LYS A 560 -1.47 15.47 2.64
C LYS A 560 -0.35 15.99 1.74
N LYS A 561 0.45 15.10 1.13
CA LYS A 561 1.49 15.46 0.14
C LYS A 561 0.87 16.19 -1.06
N ASP A 562 -0.30 15.74 -1.51
CA ASP A 562 -1.01 16.34 -2.65
C ASP A 562 -1.88 17.57 -2.28
N GLY A 563 -1.85 18.03 -1.03
CA GLY A 563 -2.61 19.21 -0.56
C GLY A 563 -4.12 19.00 -0.36
N LEU A 564 -4.63 17.76 -0.46
CA LEU A 564 -6.06 17.41 -0.44
C LEU A 564 -6.70 17.38 0.96
N GLY A 565 -6.13 18.10 1.93
CA GLY A 565 -6.52 18.03 3.34
C GLY A 565 -7.95 18.51 3.61
N VAL A 566 -8.43 19.50 2.87
CA VAL A 566 -9.82 20.01 3.01
C VAL A 566 -10.82 18.99 2.47
N GLN A 567 -10.53 18.40 1.31
CA GLN A 567 -11.34 17.37 0.66
C GLN A 567 -11.42 16.12 1.54
N TYR A 568 -10.31 15.71 2.16
CA TYR A 568 -10.24 14.60 3.11
C TYR A 568 -11.22 14.76 4.27
N ILE A 569 -11.19 15.91 4.95
CA ILE A 569 -12.11 16.19 6.08
C ILE A 569 -13.55 16.29 5.58
N ALA A 570 -13.79 17.05 4.51
CA ALA A 570 -15.13 17.31 3.98
C ALA A 570 -15.85 16.02 3.56
N LEU A 571 -15.18 15.12 2.83
CA LEU A 571 -15.76 13.86 2.39
C LEU A 571 -15.99 12.86 3.53
N LEU A 572 -15.08 12.79 4.52
CA LEU A 572 -15.30 11.96 5.71
C LEU A 572 -16.53 12.44 6.49
N VAL A 573 -16.65 13.74 6.76
CA VAL A 573 -17.80 14.31 7.47
C VAL A 573 -19.09 14.12 6.66
N LEU A 574 -19.07 14.40 5.35
CA LEU A 574 -20.22 14.22 4.47
C LEU A 574 -20.69 12.77 4.45
N TRP A 575 -19.81 11.80 4.19
CA TRP A 575 -20.20 10.40 4.03
C TRP A 575 -20.75 9.79 5.32
N ASN A 576 -20.10 10.03 6.47
CA ASN A 576 -20.61 9.53 7.75
C ASN A 576 -21.99 10.14 8.10
N ARG A 577 -22.21 11.44 7.82
CA ARG A 577 -23.53 12.10 7.99
C ARG A 577 -24.58 11.63 6.98
N LEU A 578 -24.17 11.32 5.74
CA LEU A 578 -25.02 10.80 4.67
C LEU A 578 -25.59 9.43 5.06
N VAL A 579 -24.73 8.51 5.48
CA VAL A 579 -25.09 7.16 5.94
C VAL A 579 -25.86 7.20 7.27
N GLY A 580 -25.50 8.12 8.17
CA GLY A 580 -26.06 8.24 9.53
C GLY A 580 -25.24 7.55 10.61
N TYR A 581 -23.92 7.44 10.41
CA TYR A 581 -23.01 6.87 11.39
C TYR A 581 -22.44 7.95 12.30
N ASN A 582 -22.55 7.74 13.61
CA ASN A 582 -21.92 8.59 14.63
C ASN A 582 -20.82 7.77 15.34
N PRO A 583 -19.53 7.97 14.99
CA PRO A 583 -18.42 7.24 15.61
C PRO A 583 -18.21 7.52 17.10
N PHE A 584 -18.87 8.54 17.66
CA PHE A 584 -18.72 8.99 19.04
C PHE A 584 -19.98 8.73 19.91
N SER A 585 -20.91 7.89 19.45
CA SER A 585 -22.17 7.62 20.15
C SER A 585 -22.02 6.60 21.29
N LEU A 586 -21.78 7.10 22.52
CA LEU A 586 -21.64 6.29 23.75
C LEU A 586 -22.88 5.41 24.08
N THR A 587 -23.99 5.58 23.37
CA THR A 587 -25.23 4.78 23.49
C THR A 587 -25.03 3.33 23.02
N ARG A 588 -24.14 3.07 22.04
CA ARG A 588 -23.98 1.74 21.41
C ARG A 588 -22.97 0.85 22.15
N ARG A 589 -23.42 0.15 23.19
CA ARG A 589 -22.58 -0.75 24.02
C ARG A 589 -22.26 -2.12 23.39
N SER A 590 -21.67 -2.11 22.19
CA SER A 590 -21.11 -3.31 21.54
C SER A 590 -19.58 -3.30 21.65
N TRP A 591 -18.95 -4.46 21.87
CA TRP A 591 -17.49 -4.61 21.88
C TRP A 591 -16.83 -4.10 20.59
N LEU A 592 -17.46 -4.34 19.43
CA LEU A 592 -16.96 -3.83 18.14
C LEU A 592 -17.10 -2.30 18.02
N HIS A 593 -18.13 -1.71 18.64
CA HIS A 593 -18.30 -0.25 18.66
C HIS A 593 -17.30 0.41 19.62
N MET A 594 -17.04 -0.18 20.79
CA MET A 594 -15.98 0.28 21.71
C MET A 594 -14.59 0.20 21.06
N LEU A 595 -14.31 -0.88 20.32
CA LEU A 595 -13.08 -1.02 19.54
C LEU A 595 -12.99 0.06 18.45
N SER A 596 -14.07 0.26 17.68
CA SER A 596 -14.15 1.29 16.63
C SER A 596 -13.93 2.69 17.19
N PHE A 597 -14.62 3.06 18.28
CA PHE A 597 -14.43 4.30 19.01
C PHE A 597 -12.97 4.50 19.44
N THR A 598 -12.34 3.47 20.00
CA THR A 598 -10.93 3.52 20.43
C THR A 598 -9.99 3.76 19.24
N ILE A 599 -10.24 3.12 18.09
CA ILE A 599 -9.48 3.34 16.85
C ILE A 599 -9.68 4.77 16.33
N TYR A 600 -10.91 5.30 16.32
CA TYR A 600 -11.17 6.67 15.89
C TYR A 600 -10.52 7.70 16.82
N VAL A 601 -10.52 7.48 18.14
CA VAL A 601 -9.76 8.31 19.09
C VAL A 601 -8.27 8.25 18.78
N ALA A 602 -7.69 7.07 18.50
CA ALA A 602 -6.29 6.96 18.09
C ALA A 602 -6.00 7.72 16.78
N CYS A 603 -6.88 7.65 15.77
CA CYS A 603 -6.74 8.39 14.52
C CYS A 603 -6.78 9.92 14.76
N VAL A 604 -7.70 10.41 15.58
CA VAL A 604 -7.83 11.83 15.94
C VAL A 604 -6.62 12.31 16.77
N VAL A 605 -6.13 11.49 17.70
CA VAL A 605 -4.91 11.78 18.48
C VAL A 605 -3.68 11.84 17.57
N LEU A 606 -3.53 10.93 16.61
CA LEU A 606 -2.42 10.96 15.65
C LEU A 606 -2.47 12.20 14.73
N HIS A 607 -3.64 12.56 14.21
CA HIS A 607 -3.81 13.82 13.46
C HIS A 607 -3.48 15.05 14.30
N THR A 608 -3.96 15.09 15.54
CA THR A 608 -3.69 16.21 16.46
C THR A 608 -2.20 16.28 16.80
N ALA A 609 -1.54 15.14 17.02
CA ALA A 609 -0.11 15.09 17.29
C ALA A 609 0.73 15.52 16.08
N GLU A 610 0.35 15.15 14.85
CA GLU A 610 1.03 15.57 13.62
C GLU A 610 0.86 17.07 13.33
N LEU A 611 -0.25 17.68 13.75
CA LEU A 611 -0.50 19.11 13.64
C LEU A 611 0.25 19.93 14.71
N LEU A 612 0.45 19.39 15.91
CA LEU A 612 1.09 20.09 17.04
C LEU A 612 2.61 19.85 17.15
N PHE A 613 3.11 18.69 16.73
CA PHE A 613 4.51 18.29 16.93
C PHE A 613 5.18 17.92 15.61
N LYS A 614 6.35 18.53 15.36
CA LYS A 614 7.25 18.06 14.30
C LYS A 614 7.81 16.69 14.67
N PRO A 615 8.00 15.76 13.70
CA PRO A 615 8.64 14.47 13.99
C PRO A 615 10.07 14.69 14.52
N PRO A 616 10.55 13.91 15.50
CA PRO A 616 11.93 13.99 15.96
C PRO A 616 12.90 13.65 14.82
N ALA A 617 14.03 14.37 14.71
CA ALA A 617 14.99 14.18 13.61
C ALA A 617 15.46 12.73 13.42
N ARG A 618 15.59 11.96 14.52
CA ARG A 618 15.92 10.51 14.50
C ARG A 618 14.83 9.58 13.93
N LEU A 619 13.63 10.09 13.68
CA LEU A 619 12.44 9.35 13.23
C LEU A 619 11.55 10.25 12.33
N PRO A 620 11.99 10.64 11.13
CA PRO A 620 11.22 11.53 10.24
C PRO A 620 9.87 10.91 9.85
N ASP A 621 9.84 9.61 9.55
CA ASP A 621 8.65 8.86 9.15
C ASP A 621 7.69 8.51 10.31
N LEU A 622 7.82 9.13 11.49
CA LEU A 622 7.09 8.69 12.70
C LEU A 622 5.57 8.63 12.50
N PHE A 623 4.96 9.68 11.92
CA PHE A 623 3.50 9.73 11.73
C PHE A 623 2.99 8.75 10.66
N PRO A 624 3.60 8.63 9.46
CA PRO A 624 3.31 7.54 8.53
C PRO A 624 3.41 6.14 9.14
N VAL A 625 4.46 5.85 9.92
CA VAL A 625 4.63 4.52 10.55
C VAL A 625 3.59 4.27 11.66
N LEU A 626 3.25 5.28 12.46
CA LEU A 626 2.17 5.16 13.45
C LEU A 626 0.79 4.96 12.78
N ASN A 627 0.54 5.59 11.64
CA ASN A 627 -0.67 5.39 10.85
C ASN A 627 -0.76 3.93 10.35
N VAL A 628 0.33 3.39 9.78
CA VAL A 628 0.44 1.95 9.41
C VAL A 628 0.13 1.05 10.60
N LEU A 629 0.71 1.32 11.78
CA LEU A 629 0.51 0.50 12.98
C LEU A 629 -0.93 0.55 13.54
N VAL A 630 -1.69 1.62 13.30
CA VAL A 630 -3.13 1.69 13.62
C VAL A 630 -3.99 1.02 12.54
N SER A 631 -3.62 1.17 11.26
CA SER A 631 -4.43 0.75 10.12
C SER A 631 -4.32 -0.75 9.80
N THR A 632 -3.10 -1.33 9.78
CA THR A 632 -2.91 -2.75 9.44
C THR A 632 -3.71 -3.71 10.34
N PRO A 633 -3.78 -3.54 11.68
CA PRO A 633 -4.59 -4.41 12.53
C PRO A 633 -6.08 -4.41 12.20
N VAL A 634 -6.63 -3.28 11.72
CA VAL A 634 -8.04 -3.18 11.31
C VAL A 634 -8.28 -3.97 10.04
N PHE A 635 -7.41 -3.84 9.04
CA PHE A 635 -7.54 -4.61 7.79
C PHE A 635 -7.34 -6.12 8.02
N ALA A 636 -6.42 -6.50 8.92
CA ALA A 636 -6.26 -7.90 9.36
C ALA A 636 -7.51 -8.43 10.10
N LEU A 637 -8.13 -7.62 10.96
CA LEU A 637 -9.38 -7.99 11.65
C LEU A 637 -10.54 -8.19 10.66
N VAL A 638 -10.70 -7.30 9.68
CA VAL A 638 -11.74 -7.42 8.64
C VAL A 638 -11.47 -8.62 7.72
N TRP A 639 -10.21 -8.92 7.42
CA TRP A 639 -9.83 -10.13 6.67
C TRP A 639 -10.22 -11.42 7.41
N LEU A 640 -9.86 -11.54 8.70
CA LEU A 640 -10.27 -12.67 9.54
C LEU A 640 -11.80 -12.76 9.70
N TRP A 641 -12.48 -11.62 9.81
CA TRP A 641 -13.95 -11.55 9.82
C TRP A 641 -14.57 -12.01 8.49
N SER A 642 -13.98 -11.65 7.35
CA SER A 642 -14.48 -12.05 6.03
C SER A 642 -14.34 -13.55 5.78
N ILE A 643 -13.25 -14.18 6.26
CA ILE A 643 -13.08 -15.64 6.29
C ILE A 643 -14.17 -16.27 7.15
N LYS A 644 -14.36 -15.78 8.40
CA LYS A 644 -15.37 -16.29 9.33
C LYS A 644 -16.78 -16.23 8.73
N ARG A 645 -17.15 -15.09 8.11
CA ARG A 645 -18.46 -14.92 7.46
C ARG A 645 -18.62 -15.81 6.23
N GLY A 646 -17.60 -15.97 5.40
CA GLY A 646 -17.64 -16.90 4.27
C GLY A 646 -17.95 -18.34 4.71
N VAL A 647 -17.30 -18.80 5.78
CA VAL A 647 -17.55 -20.13 6.37
C VAL A 647 -18.96 -20.24 6.98
N GLU A 648 -19.42 -19.23 7.72
CA GLU A 648 -20.79 -19.18 8.27
C GLU A 648 -21.87 -19.26 7.17
N VAL A 649 -21.71 -18.51 6.08
CA VAL A 649 -22.65 -18.52 4.94
C VAL A 649 -22.61 -19.87 4.21
N SER A 650 -21.42 -20.47 4.04
CA SER A 650 -21.25 -21.81 3.47
C SER A 650 -21.95 -22.90 4.30
N TRP A 651 -21.84 -22.82 5.62
CA TRP A 651 -22.56 -23.74 6.53
C TRP A 651 -24.07 -23.55 6.48
N ALA A 652 -24.55 -22.30 6.40
CA ALA A 652 -25.98 -22.00 6.26
C ALA A 652 -26.56 -22.54 4.94
N LEU A 653 -25.86 -22.32 3.82
CA LEU A 653 -26.21 -22.87 2.50
C LEU A 653 -26.29 -24.41 2.51
N GLY A 654 -25.30 -25.05 3.14
CA GLY A 654 -25.17 -26.51 3.13
C GLY A 654 -26.09 -27.28 4.07
N GLY A 655 -26.89 -26.63 4.91
CA GLY A 655 -27.91 -27.26 5.77
C GLY A 655 -27.42 -28.18 6.90
N LEU A 656 -28.16 -28.16 8.02
CA LEU A 656 -28.02 -29.14 9.11
C LEU A 656 -28.91 -30.36 8.85
N GLY A 657 -28.27 -31.51 8.58
CA GLY A 657 -28.95 -32.80 8.51
C GLY A 657 -29.38 -33.26 9.91
N SER A 658 -30.58 -32.86 10.34
CA SER A 658 -31.13 -33.23 11.66
C SER A 658 -31.49 -34.72 11.71
N ARG A 659 -30.50 -35.57 12.01
CA ARG A 659 -30.73 -36.93 12.52
C ARG A 659 -31.24 -36.85 13.96
N SER A 660 -32.51 -36.50 14.10
CA SER A 660 -33.26 -36.60 15.35
C SER A 660 -33.37 -38.07 15.78
N SER A 661 -32.38 -38.55 16.52
CA SER A 661 -32.40 -39.87 17.14
C SER A 661 -33.35 -39.88 18.34
N THR A 662 -34.64 -40.14 18.09
CA THR A 662 -35.66 -40.28 19.14
C THR A 662 -35.48 -41.59 19.89
N LYS A 663 -34.59 -41.60 20.90
CA LYS A 663 -34.58 -42.65 21.93
C LYS A 663 -35.58 -42.31 23.04
N ALA A 664 -36.57 -43.18 23.22
CA ALA A 664 -37.39 -43.22 24.42
C ALA A 664 -36.59 -43.84 25.60
N PRO A 665 -36.97 -43.56 26.88
CA PRO A 665 -36.11 -43.84 28.03
C PRO A 665 -36.35 -45.21 28.69
N GLN A 666 -35.27 -45.79 29.20
CA GLN A 666 -35.26 -46.76 30.33
C GLN A 666 -34.05 -46.40 31.22
N GLY A 667 -34.09 -46.75 32.52
CA GLY A 667 -33.18 -46.17 33.53
C GLY A 667 -32.54 -47.17 34.50
N ALA A 668 -31.93 -46.62 35.57
CA ALA A 668 -31.29 -47.31 36.70
C ALA A 668 -30.03 -48.17 36.35
N LEU A 669 -28.80 -47.72 36.64
CA LEU A 669 -28.07 -47.61 37.94
C LEU A 669 -27.02 -48.76 38.09
N PRO A 670 -25.97 -48.66 38.96
CA PRO A 670 -24.60 -48.97 38.53
C PRO A 670 -23.86 -50.01 39.41
N LEU A 671 -22.58 -50.30 39.12
CA LEU A 671 -21.48 -50.21 40.12
C LEU A 671 -20.05 -50.46 39.57
N LYS A 672 -19.08 -50.00 40.39
CA LYS A 672 -17.60 -50.04 40.34
C LYS A 672 -16.92 -51.31 39.76
N LYS A 673 -15.68 -51.10 39.26
CA LYS A 673 -14.47 -51.74 39.82
C LYS A 673 -13.23 -50.84 39.66
N SER A 674 -12.14 -51.16 40.36
CA SER A 674 -10.99 -50.25 40.62
C SER A 674 -9.62 -50.87 40.32
N VAL A 675 -8.59 -50.01 40.28
CA VAL A 675 -7.15 -50.29 40.01
C VAL A 675 -6.50 -51.25 41.04
N PRO A 676 -5.30 -51.79 40.75
CA PRO A 676 -4.11 -51.30 41.46
C PRO A 676 -2.79 -51.14 40.65
N PHE A 677 -1.84 -50.42 41.25
CA PHE A 677 -0.40 -50.26 40.94
C PHE A 677 0.44 -51.29 41.80
N PRO A 678 1.79 -51.24 41.99
CA PRO A 678 2.90 -50.45 41.39
C PRO A 678 4.17 -51.27 40.95
N SER A 679 5.22 -50.51 40.56
CA SER A 679 6.67 -50.75 40.36
C SER A 679 7.46 -51.82 41.17
N GLU A 680 8.62 -52.25 40.65
CA GLU A 680 9.94 -52.04 41.32
C GLU A 680 11.25 -52.27 40.48
N ASN A 681 12.29 -51.50 40.86
CA ASN A 681 13.76 -51.79 40.94
C ASN A 681 14.76 -51.99 39.75
N ARG A 682 15.92 -51.29 39.90
CA ARG A 682 17.34 -51.58 39.51
C ARG A 682 17.78 -51.64 38.02
N SER A 683 19.04 -51.34 37.64
CA SER A 683 20.15 -50.58 38.30
C SER A 683 21.30 -50.25 37.33
N ASP A 684 21.95 -49.10 37.55
CA ASP A 684 23.33 -48.65 37.26
C ASP A 684 24.26 -49.39 36.28
N ALA A 685 24.91 -48.60 35.42
CA ALA A 685 26.25 -48.86 34.87
C ALA A 685 26.99 -47.52 34.62
N VAL A 686 28.31 -47.47 34.88
CA VAL A 686 29.14 -46.24 34.84
C VAL A 686 30.48 -46.54 34.16
N ALA A 687 30.93 -45.66 33.24
CA ALA A 687 32.32 -45.23 32.99
C ALA A 687 32.45 -44.51 31.63
N GLY A 688 33.41 -43.59 31.51
CA GLY A 688 33.78 -42.98 30.22
C GLY A 688 34.10 -41.48 30.27
N ASP A 689 35.10 -41.10 31.08
CA ASP A 689 35.64 -39.72 31.05
C ASP A 689 36.72 -39.59 29.95
N GLY A 690 36.95 -38.36 29.46
CA GLY A 690 37.77 -38.09 28.28
C GLY A 690 38.08 -36.61 28.11
N ASP A 691 39.04 -36.12 28.90
CA ASP A 691 39.41 -34.70 28.94
C ASP A 691 40.07 -34.21 27.64
N ALA A 692 39.75 -32.98 27.24
CA ALA A 692 40.24 -32.33 26.03
C ALA A 692 40.46 -30.82 26.30
N PRO A 693 41.52 -30.21 25.76
CA PRO A 693 42.01 -28.92 26.25
C PRO A 693 40.97 -27.79 26.08
N LYS A 694 40.70 -27.09 27.18
CA LYS A 694 39.71 -26.00 27.26
C LYS A 694 40.16 -24.82 26.41
N ASP A 695 39.52 -24.67 25.25
CA ASP A 695 39.57 -23.47 24.41
C ASP A 695 39.32 -22.21 25.26
N PRO A 696 40.26 -21.25 25.35
CA PRO A 696 40.11 -20.05 26.18
C PRO A 696 38.96 -19.14 25.74
N LEU A 697 38.40 -19.32 24.52
CA LEU A 697 37.19 -18.62 24.06
C LEU A 697 35.88 -19.23 24.58
N SER A 698 35.92 -20.33 25.34
CA SER A 698 34.73 -20.98 25.91
C SER A 698 33.91 -20.07 26.83
N GLY A 699 34.53 -19.09 27.51
CA GLY A 699 33.82 -18.10 28.34
C GLY A 699 32.92 -17.14 27.55
N LEU A 700 33.26 -16.82 26.29
CA LEU A 700 32.50 -15.88 25.45
C LEU A 700 31.47 -16.54 24.52
N ARG A 701 31.58 -17.86 24.29
CA ARG A 701 30.64 -18.64 23.44
C ARG A 701 29.30 -18.96 24.17
N GLY A 702 28.82 -17.99 24.94
CA GLY A 702 27.57 -17.99 25.71
C GLY A 702 26.34 -17.65 24.86
N SER A 703 25.87 -16.39 24.92
CA SER A 703 24.60 -15.94 24.31
C SER A 703 24.75 -15.19 22.99
N ALA A 704 25.60 -14.16 22.93
CA ALA A 704 25.51 -13.07 21.96
C ALA A 704 25.57 -13.51 20.48
N LEU A 705 26.47 -14.43 20.14
CA LEU A 705 26.74 -14.84 18.74
C LEU A 705 25.99 -16.12 18.29
N ARG A 706 25.21 -16.79 19.17
CA ARG A 706 24.49 -18.04 18.81
C ARG A 706 23.47 -17.90 17.67
N HIS A 707 23.09 -16.67 17.33
CA HIS A 707 22.10 -16.38 16.29
C HIS A 707 22.72 -15.85 14.98
N VAL A 708 24.05 -15.83 14.86
CA VAL A 708 24.76 -15.46 13.62
C VAL A 708 25.05 -16.72 12.82
N SER A 709 24.80 -16.71 11.50
CA SER A 709 25.12 -17.84 10.63
C SER A 709 26.64 -18.02 10.48
N ARG A 710 27.09 -19.28 10.41
CA ARG A 710 28.51 -19.64 10.23
C ARG A 710 29.13 -18.94 9.02
N GLU A 711 28.39 -18.86 7.92
CA GLU A 711 28.77 -18.14 6.69
C GLU A 711 29.13 -16.66 6.94
N LYS A 712 28.28 -15.92 7.68
CA LYS A 712 28.54 -14.51 8.06
C LYS A 712 29.72 -14.35 9.01
N LEU A 713 29.93 -15.32 9.91
CA LEU A 713 31.12 -15.36 10.78
C LEU A 713 32.40 -15.62 9.96
N CYS A 714 32.35 -16.52 8.97
CA CYS A 714 33.47 -16.78 8.06
C CYS A 714 33.78 -15.58 7.16
N GLN A 715 32.77 -14.88 6.63
CA GLN A 715 32.97 -13.64 5.87
C GLN A 715 33.65 -12.56 6.73
N ALA A 716 33.08 -12.23 7.89
CA ALA A 716 33.64 -11.21 8.78
C ALA A 716 35.07 -11.54 9.23
N ALA A 717 35.37 -12.83 9.50
CA ALA A 717 36.72 -13.27 9.82
C ALA A 717 37.70 -13.11 8.64
N LEU A 718 37.26 -13.40 7.41
CA LEU A 718 38.07 -13.23 6.21
C LEU A 718 38.39 -11.76 5.93
N ASP A 719 37.41 -10.87 6.03
CA ASP A 719 37.62 -9.42 5.87
C ASP A 719 38.52 -8.82 6.96
N ILE A 720 38.35 -9.24 8.23
CA ILE A 720 39.24 -8.89 9.34
C ILE A 720 40.69 -9.37 9.09
N THR A 721 40.85 -10.57 8.52
CA THR A 721 42.17 -11.12 8.15
C THR A 721 42.81 -10.33 7.00
N ILE A 722 42.04 -9.97 5.97
CA ILE A 722 42.49 -9.18 4.82
C ILE A 722 43.01 -7.79 5.26
N VAL A 723 42.37 -7.16 6.25
CA VAL A 723 42.87 -5.90 6.84
C VAL A 723 44.14 -6.14 7.67
N ALA A 724 44.18 -7.17 8.53
CA ALA A 724 45.35 -7.46 9.36
C ALA A 724 46.62 -7.77 8.53
N PHE A 725 46.48 -8.48 7.41
CA PHE A 725 47.55 -8.74 6.44
C PHE A 725 47.92 -7.51 5.57
N GLY A 726 47.26 -6.36 5.75
CA GLY A 726 47.57 -5.12 5.03
C GLY A 726 47.17 -5.11 3.55
N ILE A 727 46.37 -6.08 3.12
CA ILE A 727 45.84 -6.19 1.75
C ILE A 727 44.79 -5.08 1.51
N ARG A 728 44.04 -4.69 2.55
CA ARG A 728 43.12 -3.55 2.57
C ARG A 728 43.42 -2.65 3.78
N THR A 729 43.22 -1.33 3.64
CA THR A 729 43.43 -0.36 4.73
C THR A 729 42.44 -0.53 5.88
N GLY A 730 41.18 -0.85 5.57
CA GLY A 730 40.14 -1.08 6.58
C GLY A 730 38.84 -1.64 6.03
N TYR A 731 37.97 -2.09 6.95
CA TYR A 731 36.70 -2.79 6.70
C TYR A 731 35.61 -2.22 7.62
N LEU A 732 34.49 -1.75 7.05
CA LEU A 732 33.29 -1.38 7.80
C LEU A 732 32.56 -2.65 8.25
N PHE A 733 32.32 -2.79 9.54
CA PHE A 733 31.69 -3.99 10.11
C PHE A 733 30.17 -3.97 9.92
N ASP A 734 29.69 -4.58 8.84
CA ASP A 734 28.27 -4.65 8.46
C ASP A 734 27.68 -6.07 8.49
N ALA A 735 28.53 -7.11 8.53
CA ALA A 735 28.15 -8.50 8.29
C ALA A 735 27.03 -9.02 9.21
N PHE A 736 26.98 -8.59 10.48
CA PHE A 736 25.92 -8.95 11.43
C PHE A 736 25.83 -7.98 12.62
N ALA A 737 24.66 -7.93 13.25
CA ALA A 737 24.40 -7.20 14.49
C ALA A 737 24.06 -8.15 15.65
N ILE A 738 24.41 -7.76 16.88
CA ILE A 738 24.11 -8.52 18.10
C ILE A 738 22.67 -8.22 18.56
N ARG A 739 21.94 -9.26 19.01
CA ARG A 739 20.54 -9.14 19.45
C ARG A 739 20.35 -8.90 20.95
N ASP A 740 21.38 -9.12 21.76
CA ASP A 740 21.33 -8.93 23.21
C ASP A 740 21.39 -7.42 23.54
N ARG A 741 20.47 -6.93 24.36
CA ARG A 741 20.45 -5.52 24.80
C ARG A 741 21.48 -5.20 25.90
N ARG A 742 22.17 -6.22 26.43
CA ARG A 742 23.15 -6.08 27.53
C ARG A 742 24.60 -5.99 27.05
N ILE A 743 24.87 -6.27 25.78
CA ILE A 743 26.21 -6.41 25.21
C ILE A 743 26.22 -5.67 23.87
N SER A 744 27.03 -4.62 23.72
CA SER A 744 27.09 -3.87 22.45
C SER A 744 28.19 -4.42 21.53
N LEU A 745 28.01 -4.25 20.22
CA LEU A 745 28.90 -4.82 19.21
C LEU A 745 30.36 -4.33 19.36
N LYS A 746 30.56 -3.06 19.69
CA LYS A 746 31.88 -2.47 19.96
C LYS A 746 32.63 -3.21 21.09
N ASP A 747 31.92 -3.62 22.15
CA ASP A 747 32.54 -4.26 23.32
C ASP A 747 33.07 -5.65 22.94
N VAL A 748 32.27 -6.40 22.18
CA VAL A 748 32.63 -7.74 21.67
C VAL A 748 33.77 -7.66 20.65
N LEU A 749 33.78 -6.66 19.77
CA LEU A 749 34.88 -6.47 18.83
C LEU A 749 36.19 -6.06 19.53
N VAL A 750 36.11 -5.20 20.56
CA VAL A 750 37.26 -4.82 21.40
C VAL A 750 37.87 -6.04 22.09
N GLU A 751 37.04 -6.89 22.70
CA GLU A 751 37.51 -8.12 23.36
C GLU A 751 38.06 -9.14 22.33
N TYR A 752 37.39 -9.29 21.19
CA TYR A 752 37.84 -10.16 20.11
C TYR A 752 39.19 -9.74 19.52
N LEU A 753 39.41 -8.43 19.26
CA LEU A 753 40.70 -7.90 18.84
C LEU A 753 41.79 -8.10 19.91
N ALA A 754 41.44 -7.95 21.19
CA ALA A 754 42.37 -8.22 22.30
C ALA A 754 42.77 -9.70 22.43
N VAL A 755 41.94 -10.64 21.94
CA VAL A 755 42.31 -12.05 21.77
C VAL A 755 43.16 -12.25 20.51
N LEU A 756 42.76 -11.69 19.36
CA LEU A 756 43.48 -11.82 18.09
C LEU A 756 44.93 -11.29 18.17
N ARG A 757 45.14 -10.14 18.81
CA ARG A 757 46.49 -9.57 19.09
C ARG A 757 47.38 -10.48 19.95
N LYS A 758 46.82 -11.41 20.73
CA LYS A 758 47.57 -12.41 21.49
C LYS A 758 47.84 -13.70 20.69
N ALA A 759 47.10 -13.92 19.61
CA ALA A 759 47.15 -15.14 18.80
C ALA A 759 48.04 -15.00 17.55
N ASP A 760 48.00 -13.84 16.86
CA ASP A 760 48.90 -13.53 15.74
C ASP A 760 49.34 -12.06 15.80
N ARG A 761 50.66 -11.84 15.71
CA ARG A 761 51.31 -10.53 15.70
C ARG A 761 50.84 -9.61 14.57
N ARG A 762 50.29 -10.16 13.47
CA ARG A 762 49.68 -9.37 12.38
C ARG A 762 48.56 -8.45 12.86
N PHE A 763 47.90 -8.75 13.98
CA PHE A 763 46.86 -7.90 14.56
C PHE A 763 47.40 -6.75 15.44
N GLU A 764 48.72 -6.65 15.69
CA GLU A 764 49.33 -5.55 16.46
C GLU A 764 48.97 -4.17 15.87
N ASN A 765 48.99 -4.07 14.53
CA ASN A 765 48.67 -2.85 13.78
C ASN A 765 47.16 -2.64 13.51
N ALA A 766 46.29 -3.55 13.97
CA ALA A 766 44.85 -3.45 13.74
C ALA A 766 44.15 -2.72 14.89
N VAL A 767 43.26 -1.76 14.60
CA VAL A 767 42.47 -0.98 15.57
C VAL A 767 41.00 -0.91 15.14
N ILE A 768 40.09 -0.75 16.08
CA ILE A 768 38.68 -0.43 15.81
C ILE A 768 38.50 1.09 15.86
N VAL A 769 38.10 1.73 14.76
CA VAL A 769 37.66 3.13 14.77
C VAL A 769 36.14 3.13 14.91
N TYR A 770 35.63 3.84 15.92
CA TYR A 770 34.19 3.95 16.22
C TYR A 770 33.71 5.38 16.01
N GLU A 771 32.70 5.57 15.16
CA GLU A 771 32.02 6.85 14.95
C GLU A 771 30.69 6.83 15.73
N PRO A 772 30.54 7.65 16.79
CA PRO A 772 29.39 7.58 17.69
C PRO A 772 28.07 8.17 17.16
N HIS A 773 28.05 8.98 16.09
CA HIS A 773 26.82 9.60 15.57
C HIS A 773 26.04 8.70 14.61
N ALA A 774 26.74 7.92 13.77
CA ALA A 774 26.20 6.93 12.85
C ALA A 774 26.30 5.48 13.38
N GLU A 775 26.83 5.30 14.59
CA GLU A 775 27.13 4.00 15.24
C GLU A 775 28.04 3.07 14.41
N GLN A 776 28.86 3.62 13.52
CA GLN A 776 29.70 2.86 12.59
C GLN A 776 31.00 2.37 13.24
N LEU A 777 31.41 1.15 12.87
CA LEU A 777 32.59 0.46 13.38
C LEU A 777 33.50 0.02 12.22
N PHE A 778 34.69 0.60 12.12
CA PHE A 778 35.69 0.26 11.12
C PHE A 778 36.84 -0.52 11.77
N PHE A 779 37.18 -1.68 11.21
CA PHE A 779 38.41 -2.41 11.55
C PHE A 779 39.51 -1.91 10.61
N VAL A 780 40.57 -1.29 11.13
CA VAL A 780 41.55 -0.49 10.35
C VAL A 780 42.98 -0.94 10.66
N ASN A 781 43.81 -1.06 9.63
CA ASN A 781 45.25 -1.28 9.75
C ASN A 781 45.99 0.07 9.77
N THR A 782 46.50 0.46 10.93
CA THR A 782 47.07 1.80 11.12
C THR A 782 48.39 2.02 10.39
N GLN A 783 49.15 0.96 10.11
CA GLN A 783 50.33 1.10 9.25
C GLN A 783 49.91 1.47 7.82
N ARG A 784 48.89 0.80 7.25
CA ARG A 784 48.41 1.13 5.90
C ARG A 784 47.75 2.51 5.83
N LEU A 785 47.13 2.97 6.91
CA LEU A 785 46.62 4.34 7.02
C LEU A 785 47.75 5.38 7.11
N ARG A 786 48.84 5.06 7.81
CA ARG A 786 50.06 5.89 7.86
C ARG A 786 50.75 5.94 6.50
N ASP A 787 50.83 4.82 5.78
CA ASP A 787 51.34 4.78 4.41
C ASP A 787 50.49 5.68 3.48
N LEU A 788 49.15 5.65 3.62
CA LEU A 788 48.26 6.50 2.82
C LEU A 788 48.45 7.99 3.12
N LEU A 789 48.69 8.38 4.38
CA LEU A 789 49.02 9.75 4.78
C LEU A 789 50.31 10.25 4.13
N SER A 790 51.38 9.46 4.10
CA SER A 790 52.66 9.89 3.52
C SER A 790 52.65 10.00 2.00
N PHE A 791 51.68 9.39 1.31
CA PHE A 791 51.40 9.63 -0.12
C PHE A 791 50.46 10.84 -0.38
N GLU A 792 49.94 11.51 0.65
CA GLU A 792 49.18 12.76 0.52
C GLU A 792 50.00 14.04 0.86
N GLU A 793 51.28 13.92 1.23
CA GLU A 793 52.20 15.06 1.29
C GLU A 793 52.81 15.36 -0.10
N PRO A 794 52.85 16.63 -0.55
CA PRO A 794 53.46 16.96 -1.84
C PRO A 794 54.98 16.76 -1.77
N PRO A 795 55.60 16.09 -2.77
CA PRO A 795 57.04 15.85 -2.77
C PRO A 795 57.81 17.17 -2.86
N ARG A 796 58.94 17.26 -2.12
CA ARG A 796 59.82 18.44 -2.10
C ARG A 796 60.68 18.59 -3.39
N SER A 797 60.28 17.95 -4.48
CA SER A 797 60.94 17.98 -5.79
C SER A 797 59.90 17.92 -6.93
N THR A 798 59.91 18.93 -7.79
CA THR A 798 58.84 19.21 -8.78
C THR A 798 59.04 18.45 -10.10
N THR A 799 58.99 17.11 -10.07
CA THR A 799 59.17 16.27 -11.29
C THR A 799 58.34 14.99 -11.40
N SER A 800 57.51 14.61 -10.41
CA SER A 800 56.66 13.40 -10.51
C SER A 800 55.23 13.72 -10.94
N THR A 801 54.85 13.28 -12.14
CA THR A 801 53.45 13.28 -12.62
C THR A 801 52.70 12.02 -12.16
N GLU A 802 52.70 11.75 -10.86
CA GLU A 802 51.94 10.66 -10.26
C GLU A 802 50.56 11.17 -9.80
N ALA A 803 49.51 10.39 -10.05
CA ALA A 803 48.15 10.76 -9.66
C ALA A 803 47.95 10.59 -8.13
N PRO A 804 47.14 11.45 -7.48
CA PRO A 804 46.89 11.35 -6.05
C PRO A 804 46.23 10.00 -5.68
N SER A 805 46.59 9.47 -4.50
CA SER A 805 46.16 8.13 -4.05
C SER A 805 44.65 7.97 -3.85
N VAL A 806 43.94 9.09 -3.66
CA VAL A 806 42.48 9.23 -3.58
C VAL A 806 42.08 10.49 -4.36
N ILE A 807 41.03 10.42 -5.17
CA ILE A 807 40.44 11.58 -5.86
C ILE A 807 39.12 11.95 -5.19
N TYR A 808 39.03 13.19 -4.73
CA TYR A 808 37.87 13.71 -4.01
C TYR A 808 36.87 14.32 -5.00
N ILE A 809 35.59 13.97 -4.85
CA ILE A 809 34.49 14.40 -5.72
C ILE A 809 33.42 15.11 -4.88
N ALA A 810 33.32 16.42 -5.03
CA ALA A 810 32.23 17.22 -4.47
C ALA A 810 30.90 16.84 -5.14
N LEU A 811 29.87 16.63 -4.33
CA LEU A 811 28.52 16.31 -4.76
C LEU A 811 27.55 17.41 -4.34
N ASP A 812 26.88 18.00 -5.33
CA ASP A 812 25.79 18.95 -5.18
C ASP A 812 24.58 18.41 -5.96
N GLY A 813 23.71 17.68 -5.26
CA GLY A 813 22.61 16.92 -5.86
C GLY A 813 23.09 15.90 -6.91
N SER A 814 22.75 16.16 -8.18
CA SER A 814 23.18 15.34 -9.33
C SER A 814 24.49 15.79 -9.97
N GLN A 815 25.06 16.94 -9.57
CA GLN A 815 26.38 17.35 -10.06
C GLN A 815 27.49 16.67 -9.26
N ALA A 816 28.52 16.22 -9.99
CA ALA A 816 29.75 15.68 -9.42
C ALA A 816 30.94 16.40 -10.07
N GLN A 817 31.76 17.06 -9.25
CA GLN A 817 32.94 17.81 -9.68
C GLN A 817 34.14 17.44 -8.80
N VAL A 818 35.35 17.55 -9.34
CA VAL A 818 36.58 17.21 -8.61
C VAL A 818 36.91 18.35 -7.64
N THR A 819 37.29 18.01 -6.41
CA THR A 819 37.59 18.99 -5.35
C THR A 819 38.95 18.70 -4.72
N GLU A 820 39.51 19.71 -4.05
CA GLU A 820 40.59 19.50 -3.08
C GLU A 820 40.10 18.67 -1.87
N PRO A 821 40.99 17.93 -1.18
CA PRO A 821 40.65 17.16 0.01
C PRO A 821 40.04 18.03 1.12
N PRO A 822 38.90 17.67 1.73
CA PRO A 822 38.32 18.43 2.83
C PRO A 822 39.30 18.51 4.01
N ALA A 823 39.55 19.72 4.52
CA ALA A 823 40.62 19.99 5.49
C ALA A 823 40.57 19.12 6.76
N MET A 824 39.38 18.64 7.15
CA MET A 824 39.21 17.73 8.29
C MET A 824 39.69 16.30 8.04
N VAL A 825 39.71 15.80 6.80
CA VAL A 825 40.05 14.38 6.50
C VAL A 825 41.45 14.06 7.00
N LYS A 826 42.44 14.91 6.68
CA LYS A 826 43.82 14.76 7.17
C LYS A 826 43.91 14.82 8.70
N SER A 827 43.14 15.72 9.35
CA SER A 827 43.10 15.80 10.82
C SER A 827 42.53 14.54 11.47
N LEU A 828 41.48 13.95 10.90
CA LEU A 828 40.89 12.68 11.35
C LEU A 828 41.86 11.51 11.14
N MET A 829 42.54 11.43 9.99
CA MET A 829 43.56 10.41 9.71
C MET A 829 44.73 10.50 10.70
N HIS A 830 45.30 11.70 10.91
CA HIS A 830 46.34 11.91 11.93
C HIS A 830 45.86 11.57 13.34
N THR A 831 44.59 11.84 13.68
CA THR A 831 44.01 11.48 14.99
C THR A 831 43.97 9.97 15.21
N VAL A 832 43.78 9.17 14.15
CA VAL A 832 43.83 7.70 14.22
C VAL A 832 45.29 7.20 14.27
N THR A 833 46.21 7.74 13.47
CA THR A 833 47.59 7.22 13.42
C THR A 833 48.44 7.64 14.64
N ALA A 834 48.37 8.89 15.08
CA ALA A 834 49.18 9.39 16.20
C ALA A 834 48.85 8.64 17.51
N ARG A 835 47.58 8.27 17.72
CA ARG A 835 47.13 7.43 18.84
C ARG A 835 47.62 5.97 18.78
N THR A 836 48.50 5.63 17.84
CA THR A 836 49.13 4.30 17.73
C THR A 836 50.67 4.34 17.69
N GLU A 837 51.27 5.47 18.03
CA GLU A 837 52.74 5.64 18.00
C GLU A 837 53.44 5.23 19.31
N ASP A 838 52.74 5.29 20.45
CA ASP A 838 53.25 4.91 21.79
C ASP A 838 53.39 3.39 22.04
N GLY A 839 53.60 2.57 21.00
CA GLY A 839 53.90 1.14 21.10
C GLY A 839 52.76 0.22 21.61
N GLN A 840 51.70 0.76 22.21
CA GLN A 840 50.45 0.05 22.49
C GLN A 840 49.26 0.81 21.90
N ALA A 841 48.95 0.54 20.62
CA ALA A 841 47.71 1.00 20.01
C ALA A 841 46.50 0.56 20.88
N PRO A 842 45.56 1.45 21.24
CA PRO A 842 44.35 1.05 21.95
C PRO A 842 43.55 0.03 21.12
N PRO A 843 42.67 -0.79 21.72
CA PRO A 843 41.82 -1.70 20.95
C PRO A 843 40.74 -0.94 20.16
N MET A 844 40.31 0.22 20.64
CA MET A 844 39.36 1.09 19.96
C MET A 844 39.71 2.58 20.10
N ILE A 845 39.56 3.33 19.02
CA ILE A 845 39.62 4.79 18.95
C ILE A 845 38.21 5.29 18.65
N SER A 846 37.57 5.93 19.62
CA SER A 846 36.27 6.58 19.41
C SER A 846 36.48 8.00 18.90
N LEU A 847 35.79 8.36 17.81
CA LEU A 847 35.76 9.70 17.22
C LEU A 847 34.82 10.63 18.00
N ILE A 848 35.12 10.82 19.30
CA ILE A 848 34.43 11.81 20.14
C ILE A 848 34.97 13.19 19.77
N HIS A 849 34.10 14.19 19.54
CA HIS A 849 34.48 15.57 19.28
C HIS A 849 33.65 16.56 20.11
N GLU A 850 34.29 17.65 20.50
CA GLU A 850 33.68 18.70 21.34
C GLU A 850 33.12 19.83 20.46
N GLY A 851 31.85 20.18 20.68
CA GLY A 851 31.24 21.47 20.31
C GLY A 851 30.94 21.73 18.82
N HIS A 852 31.75 21.24 17.88
CA HIS A 852 31.59 21.53 16.45
C HIS A 852 30.79 20.48 15.71
N VAL A 853 29.71 20.92 15.05
CA VAL A 853 28.97 20.13 14.06
C VAL A 853 29.91 19.84 12.89
N GLN A 854 30.27 18.58 12.71
CA GLN A 854 31.14 18.17 11.60
C GLN A 854 30.40 18.25 10.27
N ASP A 855 31.12 18.64 9.23
CA ASP A 855 30.66 18.51 7.85
C ASP A 855 30.52 17.03 7.47
N ILE A 856 29.35 16.66 6.93
CA ILE A 856 29.05 15.31 6.48
C ILE A 856 29.96 14.91 5.31
N GLY A 857 30.31 15.86 4.43
CA GLY A 857 31.24 15.64 3.32
C GLY A 857 32.60 15.11 3.78
N SER A 858 33.15 15.74 4.82
CA SER A 858 34.41 15.37 5.45
C SER A 858 34.38 13.98 6.13
N LEU A 859 33.26 13.59 6.72
CA LEU A 859 33.09 12.25 7.32
C LEU A 859 32.97 11.15 6.26
N VAL A 860 32.18 11.36 5.20
CA VAL A 860 32.05 10.39 4.09
C VAL A 860 33.39 10.23 3.36
N ALA A 861 34.10 11.32 3.11
CA ALA A 861 35.42 11.28 2.50
C ALA A 861 36.46 10.54 3.36
N PHE A 862 36.43 10.76 4.69
CA PHE A 862 37.28 10.03 5.63
C PHE A 862 36.96 8.52 5.65
N ALA A 863 35.69 8.13 5.63
CA ALA A 863 35.27 6.73 5.54
C ALA A 863 35.76 6.06 4.24
N ALA A 864 35.70 6.75 3.09
CA ALA A 864 36.24 6.25 1.83
C ALA A 864 37.76 5.99 1.91
N CYS A 865 38.51 6.86 2.60
CA CYS A 865 39.95 6.68 2.84
C CYS A 865 40.25 5.47 3.75
N LEU A 866 39.47 5.27 4.83
CA LEU A 866 39.58 4.07 5.68
C LEU A 866 39.30 2.79 4.89
N LEU A 867 38.34 2.82 3.97
CA LEU A 867 37.91 1.65 3.17
C LEU A 867 38.81 1.34 1.96
N ASP A 868 39.87 2.13 1.75
CA ASP A 868 40.84 2.07 0.64
C ASP A 868 40.21 2.29 -0.75
N PHE A 869 39.23 3.20 -0.84
CA PHE A 869 38.61 3.59 -2.11
C PHE A 869 39.46 4.65 -2.84
N PRO A 870 39.70 4.53 -4.16
CA PRO A 870 40.46 5.53 -4.93
C PRO A 870 39.62 6.78 -5.29
N VAL A 871 38.33 6.76 -4.99
CA VAL A 871 37.38 7.87 -5.18
C VAL A 871 36.66 8.10 -3.85
N ALA A 872 36.69 9.33 -3.36
CA ALA A 872 36.04 9.75 -2.13
C ALA A 872 34.97 10.82 -2.41
N TYR A 873 33.72 10.53 -2.06
CA TYR A 873 32.62 11.46 -2.26
C TYR A 873 32.52 12.48 -1.11
N VAL A 874 32.27 13.74 -1.46
CA VAL A 874 32.16 14.88 -0.55
C VAL A 874 30.78 15.54 -0.76
N PRO A 875 29.69 15.03 -0.16
CA PRO A 875 28.39 15.69 -0.18
C PRO A 875 28.45 17.09 0.48
N THR A 876 28.10 18.12 -0.29
CA THR A 876 28.23 19.54 0.14
C THR A 876 26.95 20.14 0.75
N SER A 877 25.84 19.41 0.71
CA SER A 877 24.53 19.86 1.21
C SER A 877 23.99 18.96 2.32
N GLY A 878 23.76 19.50 3.52
CA GLY A 878 23.32 18.75 4.71
C GLY A 878 21.84 18.34 4.73
N GLY A 879 21.34 17.66 3.70
CA GLY A 879 19.95 17.19 3.61
C GLY A 879 19.79 15.82 2.92
N ASP A 880 18.66 15.16 3.19
CA ASP A 880 18.27 13.85 2.61
C ASP A 880 17.93 13.95 1.10
N THR A 881 18.94 14.21 0.27
CA THR A 881 18.83 14.26 -1.19
C THR A 881 19.55 13.08 -1.84
N ALA A 882 18.90 12.45 -2.84
CA ALA A 882 19.50 11.34 -3.58
C ALA A 882 20.61 11.86 -4.51
N TYR A 883 21.86 11.71 -4.07
CA TYR A 883 23.02 12.05 -4.88
C TYR A 883 23.12 11.13 -6.11
N LEU A 884 23.61 11.70 -7.22
CA LEU A 884 23.90 10.98 -8.47
C LEU A 884 22.71 10.20 -9.09
N ALA A 885 21.47 10.55 -8.74
CA ALA A 885 20.27 9.94 -9.31
C ALA A 885 20.24 10.06 -10.84
N GLY A 886 20.14 8.92 -11.53
CA GLY A 886 20.13 8.87 -13.01
C GLY A 886 21.49 9.13 -13.69
N VAL A 887 22.58 9.28 -12.93
CA VAL A 887 23.93 9.45 -13.47
C VAL A 887 24.54 8.07 -13.77
N PRO A 888 25.12 7.83 -14.97
CA PRO A 888 25.85 6.60 -15.25
C PRO A 888 27.14 6.54 -14.44
N LEU A 889 27.36 5.41 -13.78
CA LEU A 889 28.50 5.16 -12.91
C LEU A 889 29.35 4.02 -13.47
N ASP A 890 30.65 4.22 -13.55
CA ASP A 890 31.59 3.14 -13.74
C ASP A 890 31.84 2.44 -12.39
N VAL A 891 31.37 1.21 -12.29
CA VAL A 891 31.39 0.41 -11.06
C VAL A 891 32.46 -0.66 -11.16
N TYR A 892 33.29 -0.74 -10.11
CA TYR A 892 34.43 -1.65 -10.03
C TYR A 892 34.23 -2.63 -8.89
N GLU A 893 34.34 -3.93 -9.18
CA GLU A 893 34.33 -5.03 -8.21
C GLU A 893 35.71 -5.72 -8.21
N CYS A 894 36.46 -5.58 -7.11
CA CYS A 894 37.76 -6.23 -6.95
C CYS A 894 37.61 -7.47 -6.06
N SER A 895 37.95 -8.65 -6.59
CA SER A 895 37.86 -9.92 -5.86
C SER A 895 39.16 -10.70 -5.86
N LEU A 896 39.39 -11.43 -4.76
CA LEU A 896 40.37 -12.51 -4.71
C LEU A 896 39.74 -13.78 -5.29
N VAL A 897 40.52 -14.53 -6.07
CA VAL A 897 40.16 -15.85 -6.59
C VAL A 897 41.31 -16.81 -6.29
N ILE A 898 40.98 -17.98 -5.75
CA ILE A 898 41.93 -19.09 -5.54
C ILE A 898 41.79 -20.03 -6.74
N ASP A 899 42.91 -20.36 -7.39
CA ASP A 899 42.92 -21.23 -8.56
C ASP A 899 42.85 -22.73 -8.20
N ASN A 900 42.32 -23.55 -9.11
CA ASN A 900 41.68 -24.82 -8.75
C ASN A 900 42.61 -25.93 -8.24
N ASP A 901 43.92 -25.90 -8.51
CA ASP A 901 44.83 -27.04 -8.30
C ASP A 901 45.23 -27.30 -6.83
N THR A 902 44.68 -26.55 -5.87
CA THR A 902 45.00 -26.67 -4.43
C THR A 902 43.89 -27.26 -3.56
N ASP A 903 43.19 -28.30 -4.08
CA ASP A 903 42.14 -29.00 -3.31
C ASP A 903 42.65 -29.71 -2.02
N ALA A 904 43.97 -29.87 -1.87
CA ALA A 904 44.61 -30.42 -0.67
C ALA A 904 44.52 -29.55 0.60
N LEU A 905 44.00 -28.31 0.52
CA LEU A 905 44.02 -27.32 1.61
C LEU A 905 42.63 -26.91 2.13
N ARG A 906 41.63 -27.81 2.10
CA ARG A 906 40.24 -27.49 2.52
C ARG A 906 39.76 -28.17 3.83
N PRO A 907 40.24 -27.77 5.03
CA PRO A 907 39.56 -28.07 6.29
C PRO A 907 38.37 -27.13 6.58
N TYR A 908 38.20 -26.05 5.80
CA TYR A 908 37.16 -25.03 6.01
C TYR A 908 36.44 -24.66 4.70
N GLU A 909 35.14 -24.36 4.79
CA GLU A 909 34.22 -24.05 3.67
C GLU A 909 34.42 -22.60 3.15
N LEU A 910 35.64 -22.25 2.76
CA LEU A 910 35.95 -20.92 2.22
C LEU A 910 35.36 -20.72 0.81
N PRO A 911 34.85 -19.51 0.48
CA PRO A 911 34.31 -19.21 -0.84
C PRO A 911 35.42 -19.15 -1.90
N ARG A 912 35.18 -19.69 -3.10
CA ARG A 912 36.15 -19.68 -4.22
C ARG A 912 36.50 -18.28 -4.74
N ARG A 913 35.65 -17.29 -4.47
CA ARG A 913 35.81 -15.87 -4.81
C ARG A 913 35.35 -15.03 -3.62
N HIS A 914 36.15 -14.07 -3.19
CA HIS A 914 35.80 -13.10 -2.13
C HIS A 914 36.01 -11.68 -2.64
N THR A 915 35.05 -10.78 -2.45
CA THR A 915 35.13 -9.39 -2.96
C THR A 915 35.68 -8.47 -1.89
N VAL A 916 36.87 -7.91 -2.14
CA VAL A 916 37.65 -7.07 -1.22
C VAL A 916 37.11 -5.65 -1.16
N THR A 917 36.68 -5.13 -2.30
CA THR A 917 36.07 -3.80 -2.43
C THR A 917 35.14 -3.77 -3.65
N LYS A 918 34.00 -3.08 -3.50
CA LYS A 918 33.14 -2.64 -4.60
C LYS A 918 32.90 -1.14 -4.41
N PHE A 919 33.18 -0.34 -5.43
CA PHE A 919 32.97 1.12 -5.41
C PHE A 919 32.53 1.62 -6.80
N SER A 920 32.12 2.87 -6.90
CA SER A 920 31.67 3.52 -8.13
C SER A 920 32.38 4.86 -8.38
N CYS A 921 32.45 5.27 -9.64
CA CYS A 921 32.88 6.61 -10.06
C CYS A 921 31.87 7.16 -11.08
N PRO A 922 31.50 8.46 -11.06
CA PRO A 922 30.60 9.02 -12.08
C PRO A 922 31.29 9.06 -13.44
N GLN A 923 30.66 8.48 -14.46
CA GLN A 923 31.31 8.26 -15.77
C GLN A 923 31.73 9.57 -16.45
N HIS A 924 31.00 10.68 -16.24
CA HIS A 924 31.36 12.00 -16.76
C HIS A 924 32.61 12.62 -16.07
N VAL A 925 33.02 12.11 -14.90
CA VAL A 925 34.28 12.45 -14.24
C VAL A 925 35.39 11.52 -14.73
N ALA A 926 35.11 10.22 -14.87
CA ALA A 926 36.03 9.24 -15.44
C ALA A 926 36.48 9.58 -16.88
N GLN A 927 35.59 10.16 -17.68
CA GLN A 927 35.89 10.68 -19.03
C GLN A 927 36.79 11.94 -19.04
N ARG A 928 36.90 12.66 -17.91
CA ARG A 928 37.67 13.92 -17.80
C ARG A 928 39.05 13.75 -17.15
N ILE A 929 39.26 12.66 -16.40
CA ILE A 929 40.55 12.35 -15.75
C ILE A 929 41.04 10.99 -16.24
N THR A 930 42.16 10.97 -16.98
CA THR A 930 42.77 9.74 -17.52
C THR A 930 43.00 8.67 -16.45
N ALA A 931 43.41 9.06 -15.25
CA ALA A 931 43.63 8.15 -14.11
C ALA A 931 42.34 7.47 -13.57
N LEU A 932 41.15 8.01 -13.87
CA LEU A 932 39.85 7.43 -13.52
C LEU A 932 39.22 6.63 -14.67
N SER A 933 39.83 6.63 -15.87
CA SER A 933 39.32 5.86 -17.01
C SER A 933 39.28 4.35 -16.69
N PRO A 934 38.29 3.58 -17.20
CA PRO A 934 38.11 2.17 -16.80
C PRO A 934 39.33 1.28 -17.00
N GLU A 935 40.11 1.48 -18.06
CA GLU A 935 41.33 0.70 -18.33
C GLU A 935 42.45 1.04 -17.34
N THR A 936 42.74 2.32 -17.13
CA THR A 936 43.77 2.77 -16.19
C THR A 936 43.39 2.44 -14.74
N MET A 937 42.13 2.65 -14.36
CA MET A 937 41.62 2.31 -13.03
C MET A 937 41.72 0.79 -12.77
N ALA A 938 41.25 -0.05 -13.71
CA ALA A 938 41.31 -1.50 -13.55
C ALA A 938 42.74 -2.05 -13.60
N HIS A 939 43.67 -1.39 -14.31
CA HIS A 939 45.10 -1.71 -14.24
C HIS A 939 45.67 -1.36 -12.85
N ASN A 940 45.50 -0.10 -12.41
CA ASN A 940 46.06 0.41 -11.15
C ASN A 940 45.55 -0.38 -9.94
N LEU A 941 44.24 -0.71 -9.89
CA LEU A 941 43.65 -1.54 -8.84
C LEU A 941 44.25 -2.94 -8.80
N ARG A 942 44.45 -3.57 -9.97
CA ARG A 942 45.05 -4.90 -10.07
C ARG A 942 46.49 -4.88 -9.56
N THR A 943 47.34 -4.02 -10.10
CA THR A 943 48.75 -3.89 -9.73
C THR A 943 48.92 -3.55 -8.24
N ARG A 944 48.12 -2.61 -7.70
CA ARG A 944 48.12 -2.23 -6.27
C ARG A 944 47.75 -3.38 -5.34
N LEU A 945 46.83 -4.26 -5.75
CA LEU A 945 46.39 -5.41 -4.94
C LEU A 945 47.31 -6.63 -5.12
N GLU A 946 47.81 -6.92 -6.32
CA GLU A 946 48.70 -8.06 -6.57
C GLU A 946 50.02 -7.96 -5.80
N VAL A 947 50.66 -6.78 -5.76
CA VAL A 947 51.85 -6.53 -4.93
C VAL A 947 51.57 -6.79 -3.44
N ARG A 948 50.37 -6.43 -2.95
CA ARG A 948 49.97 -6.67 -1.55
C ARG A 948 49.71 -8.16 -1.28
N LEU A 949 49.13 -8.90 -2.22
CA LEU A 949 48.90 -10.34 -2.09
C LEU A 949 50.20 -11.14 -2.11
N GLN A 950 51.17 -10.73 -2.95
CA GLN A 950 52.51 -11.30 -2.97
C GLN A 950 53.21 -11.08 -1.61
N ALA A 951 53.18 -9.86 -1.08
CA ALA A 951 53.72 -9.55 0.25
C ALA A 951 52.99 -10.30 1.40
N ALA A 952 51.70 -10.60 1.23
CA ALA A 952 50.90 -11.38 2.17
C ALA A 952 51.08 -12.90 2.04
N GLY A 953 51.75 -13.40 0.98
CA GLY A 953 51.91 -14.82 0.69
C GLY A 953 50.63 -15.53 0.23
N PHE A 954 49.67 -14.81 -0.38
CA PHE A 954 48.40 -15.38 -0.83
C PHE A 954 48.56 -16.13 -2.17
N PRO A 955 48.13 -17.41 -2.28
CA PRO A 955 48.38 -18.26 -3.45
C PRO A 955 47.38 -18.09 -4.60
N GLY A 956 46.64 -16.96 -4.64
CA GLY A 956 45.61 -16.67 -5.64
C GLY A 956 45.78 -15.29 -6.27
N ARG A 957 44.85 -14.92 -7.16
CA ARG A 957 44.95 -13.74 -8.04
C ARG A 957 43.82 -12.73 -7.85
N VAL A 958 44.04 -11.51 -8.35
CA VAL A 958 43.05 -10.42 -8.35
C VAL A 958 42.23 -10.46 -9.64
N VAL A 959 40.91 -10.45 -9.49
CA VAL A 959 39.98 -10.18 -10.59
C VAL A 959 39.31 -8.83 -10.32
N VAL A 960 39.67 -7.83 -11.12
CA VAL A 960 38.95 -6.55 -11.19
C VAL A 960 37.92 -6.65 -12.32
N LYS A 961 36.64 -6.52 -12.00
CA LYS A 961 35.54 -6.43 -12.96
C LYS A 961 35.04 -4.99 -13.01
N HIS A 962 34.94 -4.43 -14.20
CA HIS A 962 34.23 -3.18 -14.48
C HIS A 962 32.84 -3.48 -15.05
N SER A 963 31.87 -2.61 -14.73
CA SER A 963 30.56 -2.55 -15.39
C SER A 963 29.95 -1.16 -15.17
N THR A 964 29.31 -0.60 -16.19
CA THR A 964 28.55 0.65 -16.01
C THR A 964 27.16 0.32 -15.43
N GLU A 965 26.82 0.89 -14.28
CA GLU A 965 25.50 0.82 -13.64
C GLU A 965 24.87 2.22 -13.67
N THR A 966 23.54 2.34 -13.78
CA THR A 966 22.81 3.61 -13.60
C THR A 966 21.73 3.38 -12.57
N LEU A 967 21.67 4.22 -11.55
CA LEU A 967 20.85 3.98 -10.35
C LEU A 967 19.94 5.17 -10.06
N ASP A 968 18.71 4.89 -9.64
CA ASP A 968 17.74 5.92 -9.25
C ASP A 968 18.20 6.73 -8.03
N ARG A 969 19.07 6.13 -7.20
CA ARG A 969 19.74 6.76 -6.05
C ARG A 969 21.08 6.08 -5.81
N VAL A 970 22.11 6.85 -5.46
CA VAL A 970 23.37 6.32 -4.91
C VAL A 970 23.35 6.45 -3.39
N ALA A 971 23.75 5.38 -2.69
CA ALA A 971 24.09 5.45 -1.28
C ALA A 971 25.58 5.81 -1.16
N LEU A 972 25.88 6.81 -0.32
CA LEU A 972 27.24 7.25 0.02
C LEU A 972 27.71 6.59 1.32
#